data_AF-A0A2E5VAM2-F1
#
_entry.id   AF-A0A2E5VAM2-F1
#
_cell.length_a   1.000
_cell.length_b   1.000
_cell.length_c   1.000
_cell.angle_alpha   90.00
_cell.angle_beta   90.00
_cell.angle_gamma   90.00
#
_symmetry.space_group_name_H-M   'P 1'
#
loop_
_entity.id
_entity.type
_entity.pdbx_description
1 polymer ?
#
loop_
_entity_poly.entity_id
_entity_poly.type
_entity_poly.pdbx_seq_one_letter_code
_entity_poly.pdbx_strand_id
1 'polypeptide(L)'
;MWAGIRIMFPQKYFITFLISVLFLLQGCIGGESLDESEKDTIDGPIVLEVWHTFASESKEEETFTNAIREFESLNPDITVEITWKPYANADQQFLIASQGGEAPDLMRLASDQLGAIGEARVNGYPLLEDLRPHLTPQDRSLFEERALEAMRYGDELYGIPASQDCLSLIYNKDLFDSRGLEYPNENWTEEDLLSVAKQMTYQDVNGLSLPIKSAYWWFPIQEGFGGSLFDENGQPSLDSNGSSEAMQWMLDLELEHEVVATGTQIEGMKTDFISSKAAMIIDGPWNWATYESSRLNIGQTLLPKVSQTDERMSPLVTYKGWVVSKQSTQKIAATELALWLSSESVQKEFALETYTMPTHKSLVNDSEIIENRVLSGFLEQIELGIPVPNKIYLVYGPLSTAFDQSYSGVATTNESLSGANNELKLLIEGIEVADKAPSNPGYRTIQINVDINQSLEYKIFVDDELHTILISDNGLGTENKNYDTCDSSGIELQQIEQTRIIPDNSTSFNCTLTGMIPGKLHNIEVYADDELIFSINENTVSVDIIPEAGDTSPVMFAIGAIVVSLIALLSIGAGRDRKLGRTNSRFAHLYIAPAVLALVVLTFYPVIYGFWLSFTDADQTHLGEQSFIGLANFWEVITASGFIRVTLFTLVWTIANVSAHIGLGLFLALILQYSNIRGKTAYRTLLLLPWAVPSYISVLVWKGMFQPSGLINDLLGTDINFLSDPTGAQIIVILVNIWLGVPFMMMSISGALQALPRDMYEAAEVDGITGWNAFRHLTLPNLKSALVPLSLLGFIWTFNMFNVIYLMTDGGPDLNFGEPGETDILITYVYDVAFRDGAYGVAAAWSVIIFMMLVAFSWTYMKQTNATEASI
;
A
#
# COMPACT_ATOMS: atom_id res chain seq x y z
N MET A 1 13.27 72.08 22.79
CA MET A 1 12.92 71.40 24.05
C MET A 1 12.52 70.00 23.67
N TRP A 2 13.18 68.97 24.21
CA TRP A 2 12.81 67.54 24.29
C TRP A 2 14.11 66.74 24.21
N ALA A 3 14.74 66.68 25.37
CA ALA A 3 15.84 65.80 25.68
C ALA A 3 15.27 64.42 26.03
N GLY A 4 15.93 63.38 25.50
CA GLY A 4 16.23 62.15 26.24
C GLY A 4 15.11 61.15 26.51
N ILE A 5 14.87 60.25 25.55
CA ILE A 5 14.69 58.82 25.82
C ILE A 5 15.52 58.05 24.77
N ARG A 6 16.73 57.63 25.13
CA ARG A 6 17.50 56.62 24.39
C ARG A 6 17.01 55.24 24.87
N ILE A 7 16.15 54.58 24.10
CA ILE A 7 15.95 53.14 24.25
C ILE A 7 17.11 52.46 23.52
N MET A 8 18.14 52.09 24.27
CA MET A 8 19.19 51.19 23.81
C MET A 8 18.61 49.78 23.68
N PHE A 9 18.13 49.41 22.50
CA PHE A 9 18.14 48.00 22.11
C PHE A 9 19.58 47.61 21.74
N PRO A 10 20.19 46.61 22.38
CA PRO A 10 21.50 46.14 21.97
C PRO A 10 21.39 45.55 20.56
N GLN A 11 22.30 45.96 19.67
CA GLN A 11 22.38 45.58 18.25
C GLN A 11 22.30 44.05 18.00
N LYS A 12 22.63 43.22 19.01
CA LYS A 12 22.53 41.76 18.96
C LYS A 12 21.10 41.22 19.02
N TYR A 13 20.16 41.91 19.68
CA TYR A 13 18.75 41.49 19.74
C TYR A 13 17.95 41.98 18.54
N PHE A 14 18.43 43.02 17.84
CA PHE A 14 17.82 43.47 16.58
C PHE A 14 17.93 42.40 15.50
N ILE A 15 19.08 41.71 15.40
CA ILE A 15 19.29 40.62 14.44
C ILE A 15 18.45 39.38 14.79
N THR A 16 18.36 39.00 16.08
CA THR A 16 17.51 37.88 16.50
C THR A 16 16.02 38.19 16.33
N PHE A 17 15.60 39.43 16.62
CA PHE A 17 14.24 39.89 16.34
C PHE A 17 13.97 39.96 14.83
N LEU A 18 14.93 40.41 14.01
CA LEU A 18 14.80 40.40 12.55
C LEU A 18 14.68 38.97 12.01
N ILE A 19 15.49 38.02 12.51
CA ILE A 19 15.43 36.60 12.11
C ILE A 19 14.12 35.97 12.57
N SER A 20 13.65 36.28 13.79
CA SER A 20 12.35 35.80 14.29
C SER A 20 11.19 36.38 13.49
N VAL A 21 11.28 37.64 13.08
CA VAL A 21 10.30 38.32 12.23
C VAL A 21 10.39 37.82 10.79
N LEU A 22 11.57 37.42 10.28
CA LEU A 22 11.73 36.76 8.99
C LEU A 22 11.08 35.36 8.96
N PHE A 23 11.17 34.59 10.05
CA PHE A 23 10.45 33.31 10.19
C PHE A 23 8.94 33.49 10.41
N LEU A 24 8.51 34.56 11.07
CA LEU A 24 7.08 34.89 11.23
C LEU A 24 6.46 35.49 9.96
N LEU A 25 7.25 36.18 9.13
CA LEU A 25 6.80 36.75 7.85
C LEU A 25 6.71 35.69 6.75
N GLN A 26 7.39 34.55 6.84
CA GLN A 26 7.11 33.43 5.94
C GLN A 26 5.69 32.85 6.12
N GLY A 27 5.04 33.09 7.28
CA GLY A 27 3.62 32.79 7.49
C GLY A 27 2.66 33.95 7.21
N CYS A 28 3.16 35.09 6.71
CA CYS A 28 2.36 36.27 6.33
C CYS A 28 2.72 36.83 4.95
N ILE A 29 3.61 36.17 4.20
CA ILE A 29 3.59 36.20 2.74
C ILE A 29 2.58 35.12 2.37
N GLY A 30 1.30 35.43 2.58
CA GLY A 30 0.30 34.88 1.68
C GLY A 30 0.74 35.27 0.28
N GLY A 31 0.72 34.31 -0.64
CA GLY A 31 1.08 34.56 -2.04
C GLY A 31 0.40 35.84 -2.48
N GLU A 32 1.18 36.90 -2.68
CA GLU A 32 0.76 37.92 -3.63
C GLU A 32 0.53 37.12 -4.91
N SER A 33 -0.74 37.09 -5.33
CA SER A 33 -1.12 36.77 -6.70
C SER A 33 -0.20 37.60 -7.59
N LEU A 34 0.90 37.00 -8.01
CA LEU A 34 1.66 37.49 -9.14
C LEU A 34 0.65 37.50 -10.27
N ASP A 35 0.35 38.69 -10.78
CA ASP A 35 -0.50 38.91 -11.95
C ASP A 35 -0.31 37.74 -12.93
N GLU A 36 -1.37 36.94 -13.11
CA GLU A 36 -1.44 35.77 -14.00
C GLU A 36 -1.46 36.17 -15.48
N SER A 37 -0.65 37.16 -15.86
CA SER A 37 -0.55 37.65 -17.23
C SER A 37 0.91 37.96 -17.58
N GLU A 38 1.77 36.94 -17.52
CA GLU A 38 3.04 36.84 -18.28
C GLU A 38 3.89 35.67 -17.76
N LYS A 39 3.49 34.43 -18.09
CA LYS A 39 4.38 33.26 -18.12
C LYS A 39 4.21 32.49 -19.43
N ASP A 40 4.14 33.22 -20.54
CA ASP A 40 4.39 32.67 -21.85
C ASP A 40 5.90 32.65 -22.08
N THR A 41 6.54 31.51 -21.77
CA THR A 41 7.77 30.90 -22.33
C THR A 41 8.43 30.00 -21.26
N ILE A 42 8.23 28.68 -21.40
CA ILE A 42 8.95 27.64 -20.63
C ILE A 42 10.34 27.54 -21.24
N ASP A 43 11.34 28.17 -20.62
CA ASP A 43 12.72 28.25 -21.15
C ASP A 43 13.74 27.92 -20.04
N GLY A 44 13.48 26.84 -19.30
CA GLY A 44 14.36 26.27 -18.28
C GLY A 44 14.31 24.74 -18.31
N PRO A 45 15.35 24.04 -17.80
CA PRO A 45 15.41 22.58 -17.83
C PRO A 45 14.24 21.98 -17.04
N ILE A 46 13.51 21.06 -17.67
CA ILE A 46 12.38 20.33 -17.07
C ILE A 46 12.97 19.19 -16.23
N VAL A 47 12.51 19.05 -14.99
CA VAL A 47 12.84 17.91 -14.13
C VAL A 47 11.53 17.20 -13.81
N LEU A 48 11.46 15.90 -14.10
CA LEU A 48 10.32 15.05 -13.81
C LEU A 48 10.66 14.10 -12.66
N GLU A 49 9.87 14.12 -11.60
CA GLU A 49 9.95 13.11 -10.54
C GLU A 49 9.07 11.91 -10.91
N VAL A 50 9.65 10.70 -10.89
CA VAL A 50 8.96 9.47 -11.29
C VAL A 50 9.06 8.42 -10.21
N TRP A 51 7.92 7.91 -9.76
CA TRP A 51 7.87 6.79 -8.82
C TRP A 51 7.57 5.47 -9.54
N HIS A 52 8.29 4.41 -9.17
CA HIS A 52 8.12 3.07 -9.75
C HIS A 52 8.07 1.95 -8.70
N THR A 53 7.49 0.82 -9.08
CA THR A 53 7.24 -0.33 -8.19
C THR A 53 8.05 -1.60 -8.53
N PHE A 54 8.96 -1.52 -9.51
CA PHE A 54 9.88 -2.62 -9.85
C PHE A 54 10.76 -3.00 -8.66
N ALA A 55 10.99 -4.30 -8.43
CA ALA A 55 11.81 -4.74 -7.30
C ALA A 55 13.25 -4.19 -7.41
N SER A 56 13.86 -3.78 -6.29
CA SER A 56 15.22 -3.26 -6.30
C SER A 56 16.24 -4.33 -6.71
N GLU A 57 17.21 -3.93 -7.52
CA GLU A 57 18.24 -4.78 -8.15
C GLU A 57 17.65 -5.87 -9.08
N SER A 58 16.43 -5.67 -9.57
CA SER A 58 15.78 -6.58 -10.53
C SER A 58 16.12 -6.24 -11.97
N LYS A 59 15.87 -7.21 -12.86
CA LYS A 59 15.98 -7.00 -14.31
C LYS A 59 14.98 -5.96 -14.81
N GLU A 60 13.78 -5.90 -14.22
CA GLU A 60 12.76 -4.89 -14.56
C GLU A 60 13.23 -3.47 -14.23
N GLU A 61 13.88 -3.26 -13.09
CA GLU A 61 14.45 -1.95 -12.73
C GLU A 61 15.58 -1.54 -13.69
N GLU A 62 16.41 -2.49 -14.12
CA GLU A 62 17.46 -2.25 -15.12
C GLU A 62 16.84 -1.81 -16.46
N THR A 63 15.87 -2.57 -16.99
CA THR A 63 15.17 -2.27 -18.24
C THR A 63 14.47 -0.91 -18.17
N PHE A 64 13.76 -0.62 -17.06
CA PHE A 64 13.15 0.68 -16.82
C PHE A 64 14.18 1.83 -16.87
N THR A 65 15.29 1.68 -16.14
CA THR A 65 16.31 2.73 -16.06
C THR A 65 16.99 2.96 -17.41
N ASN A 66 17.15 1.92 -18.24
CA ASN A 66 17.66 2.05 -19.61
C ASN A 66 16.69 2.86 -20.49
N ALA A 67 15.39 2.56 -20.43
CA ALA A 67 14.37 3.31 -21.16
C ALA A 67 14.35 4.80 -20.76
N ILE A 68 14.56 5.11 -19.47
CA ILE A 68 14.71 6.50 -18.99
C ILE A 68 15.93 7.18 -19.61
N ARG A 69 17.10 6.54 -19.61
CA ARG A 69 18.32 7.12 -20.21
C ARG A 69 18.17 7.37 -21.70
N GLU A 70 17.46 6.48 -22.41
CA GLU A 70 17.18 6.67 -23.83
C GLU A 70 16.24 7.87 -24.04
N PHE A 71 15.19 8.01 -23.22
CA PHE A 71 14.30 9.17 -23.25
C PHE A 71 15.06 10.48 -23.03
N GLU A 72 15.92 10.57 -22.02
CA GLU A 72 16.74 11.76 -21.75
C GLU A 72 17.71 12.07 -22.90
N SER A 73 18.19 11.04 -23.59
CA SER A 73 19.06 11.22 -24.77
C SER A 73 18.33 11.81 -25.98
N LEU A 74 17.04 11.50 -26.12
CA LEU A 74 16.15 12.04 -27.14
C LEU A 74 15.62 13.43 -26.76
N ASN A 75 15.50 13.70 -25.45
CA ASN A 75 14.94 14.93 -24.89
C ASN A 75 15.95 15.60 -23.93
N PRO A 76 17.02 16.24 -24.46
CA PRO A 76 18.12 16.76 -23.63
C PRO A 76 17.73 17.89 -22.67
N ASP A 77 16.54 18.47 -22.86
CA ASP A 77 15.99 19.53 -21.99
C ASP A 77 15.16 18.96 -20.82
N ILE A 78 14.96 17.64 -20.77
CA ILE A 78 14.23 16.92 -19.71
C ILE A 78 15.20 16.03 -18.93
N THR A 79 15.16 16.13 -17.60
CA THR A 79 15.87 15.23 -16.67
C THR A 79 14.84 14.45 -15.86
N VAL A 80 15.08 13.17 -15.62
CA VAL A 80 14.15 12.30 -14.90
C VAL A 80 14.77 11.78 -13.60
N GLU A 81 14.15 12.10 -12.47
CA GLU A 81 14.54 11.61 -11.14
C GLU A 81 13.63 10.45 -10.73
N ILE A 82 14.19 9.25 -10.59
CA ILE A 82 13.44 8.03 -10.25
C ILE A 82 13.50 7.71 -8.75
N THR A 83 12.37 7.32 -8.17
CA THR A 83 12.25 6.84 -6.78
C THR A 83 11.52 5.51 -6.70
N TRP A 84 12.15 4.52 -6.07
CA TRP A 84 11.53 3.22 -5.83
C TRP A 84 10.50 3.26 -4.70
N LYS A 85 9.36 2.61 -4.93
CA LYS A 85 8.29 2.41 -3.94
C LYS A 85 7.92 0.93 -3.85
N PRO A 86 7.80 0.34 -2.64
CA PRO A 86 7.27 -1.01 -2.50
C PRO A 86 5.84 -1.10 -3.03
N TYR A 87 5.56 -2.07 -3.92
CA TYR A 87 4.23 -2.27 -4.53
C TYR A 87 3.09 -2.27 -3.51
N ALA A 88 3.26 -2.98 -2.39
CA ALA A 88 2.23 -3.18 -1.37
C ALA A 88 1.74 -1.88 -0.69
N ASN A 89 2.53 -0.80 -0.71
CA ASN A 89 2.20 0.48 -0.06
C ASN A 89 2.32 1.65 -1.03
N ALA A 90 2.34 1.39 -2.34
CA ALA A 90 2.62 2.38 -3.37
C ALA A 90 1.47 3.39 -3.51
N ASP A 91 0.25 2.89 -3.49
CA ASP A 91 -1.01 3.62 -3.49
C ASP A 91 -1.16 4.54 -2.27
N GLN A 92 -0.92 4.02 -1.06
CA GLN A 92 -1.00 4.78 0.18
C GLN A 92 0.04 5.90 0.22
N GLN A 93 1.28 5.61 -0.19
CA GLN A 93 2.33 6.63 -0.26
C GLN A 93 2.00 7.72 -1.27
N PHE A 94 1.43 7.36 -2.43
CA PHE A 94 1.00 8.32 -3.44
C PHE A 94 -0.15 9.19 -2.95
N LEU A 95 -1.15 8.60 -2.28
CA LEU A 95 -2.29 9.30 -1.70
C LEU A 95 -1.85 10.34 -0.66
N ILE A 96 -0.96 9.95 0.27
CA ILE A 96 -0.40 10.85 1.28
C ILE A 96 0.40 11.98 0.65
N ALA A 97 1.27 11.66 -0.33
CA ALA A 97 2.09 12.66 -1.01
C ALA A 97 1.23 13.66 -1.79
N SER A 98 0.20 13.18 -2.49
CA SER A 98 -0.75 14.04 -3.22
C SER A 98 -1.52 14.96 -2.29
N GLN A 99 -2.01 14.48 -1.15
CA GLN A 99 -2.68 15.33 -0.17
C GLN A 99 -1.73 16.39 0.43
N GLY A 100 -0.45 16.05 0.56
CA GLY A 100 0.60 16.94 1.05
C GLY A 100 1.14 17.96 0.02
N GLY A 101 0.80 17.85 -1.27
CA GLY A 101 1.39 18.68 -2.31
C GLY A 101 2.80 18.25 -2.73
N GLU A 102 3.18 16.99 -2.47
CA GLU A 102 4.51 16.40 -2.71
C GLU A 102 4.43 15.19 -3.65
N ALA A 103 3.36 15.06 -4.44
CA ALA A 103 3.24 13.96 -5.40
C ALA A 103 4.30 14.06 -6.51
N PRO A 104 4.81 12.91 -7.01
CA PRO A 104 5.68 12.89 -8.18
C PRO A 104 4.94 13.39 -9.42
N ASP A 105 5.64 13.75 -10.50
CA ASP A 105 4.99 14.08 -11.76
C ASP A 105 4.33 12.85 -12.41
N LEU A 106 4.99 11.69 -12.30
CA LEU A 106 4.55 10.43 -12.87
C LEU A 106 4.68 9.28 -11.87
N MET A 107 3.71 8.37 -11.85
CA MET A 107 3.72 7.18 -11.00
C MET A 107 3.30 5.94 -11.78
N ARG A 108 3.94 4.80 -11.50
CA ARG A 108 3.46 3.50 -11.99
C ARG A 108 2.45 2.91 -11.01
N LEU A 109 1.20 2.77 -11.43
CA LEU A 109 0.13 2.14 -10.65
C LEU A 109 -0.47 0.95 -11.37
N ALA A 110 -1.06 0.05 -10.60
CA ALA A 110 -1.84 -1.07 -11.08
C ALA A 110 -3.35 -0.76 -11.01
N SER A 111 -4.16 -1.44 -11.83
CA SER A 111 -5.61 -1.20 -11.96
C SER A 111 -6.38 -1.52 -10.67
N ASP A 112 -5.88 -2.46 -9.85
CA ASP A 112 -6.37 -2.77 -8.51
C ASP A 112 -6.16 -1.61 -7.51
N GLN A 113 -5.07 -0.87 -7.65
CA GLN A 113 -4.73 0.31 -6.84
C GLN A 113 -5.46 1.57 -7.32
N LEU A 114 -5.78 1.63 -8.62
CA LEU A 114 -6.34 2.81 -9.25
C LEU A 114 -7.70 3.20 -8.65
N GLY A 115 -8.53 2.24 -8.28
CA GLY A 115 -9.85 2.51 -7.71
C GLY A 115 -9.81 3.28 -6.39
N ALA A 116 -8.94 2.85 -5.45
CA ALA A 116 -8.79 3.51 -4.16
C ALA A 116 -8.27 4.95 -4.28
N ILE A 117 -7.41 5.22 -5.26
CA ILE A 117 -6.86 6.56 -5.52
C ILE A 117 -7.85 7.41 -6.33
N GLY A 118 -8.58 6.80 -7.26
CA GLY A 118 -9.57 7.43 -8.13
C GLY A 118 -10.78 7.97 -7.37
N GLU A 119 -11.03 7.49 -6.14
CA GLU A 119 -12.06 8.01 -5.23
C GLU A 119 -11.60 9.20 -4.40
N ALA A 120 -10.30 9.29 -4.10
CA ALA A 120 -9.77 10.33 -3.24
C ALA A 120 -9.81 11.72 -3.90
N ARG A 121 -10.17 12.74 -3.11
CA ARG A 121 -10.18 14.14 -3.55
C ARG A 121 -9.38 15.03 -2.60
N VAL A 122 -8.86 16.13 -3.13
CA VAL A 122 -8.28 17.24 -2.38
C VAL A 122 -8.91 18.53 -2.91
N ASN A 123 -9.61 19.28 -2.05
CA ASN A 123 -10.32 20.50 -2.44
C ASN A 123 -11.34 20.26 -3.58
N GLY A 124 -11.98 19.09 -3.58
CA GLY A 124 -12.91 18.64 -4.63
C GLY A 124 -12.26 18.19 -5.96
N TYR A 125 -10.92 18.14 -6.07
CA TYR A 125 -10.21 17.68 -7.28
C TYR A 125 -9.62 16.28 -7.10
N PRO A 126 -9.56 15.46 -8.18
CA PRO A 126 -8.93 14.13 -8.14
C PRO A 126 -7.42 14.24 -7.92
N LEU A 127 -6.81 13.18 -7.40
CA LEU A 127 -5.35 13.12 -7.22
C LEU A 127 -4.61 12.88 -8.54
N LEU A 128 -5.28 12.26 -9.50
CA LEU A 128 -4.76 11.89 -10.82
C LEU A 128 -5.29 12.85 -11.89
N GLU A 129 -4.50 13.09 -12.93
CA GLU A 129 -4.91 13.88 -14.09
C GLU A 129 -5.73 13.02 -15.06
N ASP A 130 -6.88 13.52 -15.52
CA ASP A 130 -7.60 12.90 -16.63
C ASP A 130 -6.82 13.08 -17.93
N LEU A 131 -6.32 11.97 -18.48
CA LEU A 131 -5.48 11.91 -19.67
C LEU A 131 -6.27 11.96 -20.98
N ARG A 132 -7.61 11.89 -20.95
CA ARG A 132 -8.42 11.95 -22.19
C ARG A 132 -8.11 13.19 -23.05
N PRO A 133 -7.99 14.42 -22.49
CA PRO A 133 -7.62 15.60 -23.26
C PRO A 133 -6.15 15.60 -23.70
N HIS A 134 -5.29 14.81 -23.07
CA HIS A 134 -3.85 14.78 -23.36
C HIS A 134 -3.49 13.82 -24.49
N LEU A 135 -4.28 12.77 -24.69
CA LEU A 135 -4.05 11.75 -25.70
C LEU A 135 -4.86 12.03 -26.97
N THR A 136 -4.29 11.78 -28.14
CA THR A 136 -5.05 11.74 -29.39
C THR A 136 -5.75 10.37 -29.57
N PRO A 137 -6.72 10.26 -30.49
CA PRO A 137 -7.28 8.98 -30.87
C PRO A 137 -6.23 8.00 -31.41
N GLN A 138 -5.20 8.49 -32.11
CA GLN A 138 -4.09 7.65 -32.56
C GLN A 138 -3.32 7.08 -31.36
N ASP A 139 -2.97 7.89 -30.37
CA ASP A 139 -2.25 7.42 -29.17
C ASP A 139 -3.03 6.33 -28.43
N ARG A 140 -4.34 6.51 -28.27
CA ARG A 140 -5.22 5.50 -27.66
C ARG A 140 -5.27 4.23 -28.50
N SER A 141 -5.31 4.35 -29.83
CA SER A 141 -5.45 3.20 -30.72
C SER A 141 -4.30 2.19 -30.61
N LEU A 142 -3.12 2.64 -30.14
CA LEU A 142 -1.92 1.82 -29.92
C LEU A 142 -2.12 0.71 -28.86
N PHE A 143 -3.05 0.91 -27.92
CA PHE A 143 -3.24 0.02 -26.79
C PHE A 143 -4.49 -0.84 -26.92
N GLU A 144 -4.45 -2.02 -26.29
CA GLU A 144 -5.63 -2.87 -26.13
C GLU A 144 -6.76 -2.14 -25.40
N GLU A 145 -8.00 -2.33 -25.89
CA GLU A 145 -9.16 -1.62 -25.34
C GLU A 145 -9.44 -2.00 -23.89
N ARG A 146 -9.27 -3.29 -23.54
CA ARG A 146 -9.40 -3.78 -22.16
C ARG A 146 -8.38 -3.13 -21.23
N ALA A 147 -7.16 -2.90 -21.72
CA ALA A 147 -6.10 -2.26 -20.95
C ALA A 147 -6.40 -0.78 -20.69
N LEU A 148 -6.90 -0.06 -21.71
CA LEU A 148 -7.35 1.32 -21.53
C LEU A 148 -8.53 1.40 -20.55
N GLU A 149 -9.51 0.51 -20.67
CA GLU A 149 -10.68 0.50 -19.77
C GLU A 149 -10.27 0.22 -18.32
N ALA A 150 -9.31 -0.69 -18.09
CA ALA A 150 -8.77 -0.97 -16.77
C ALA A 150 -7.99 0.19 -16.15
N MET A 151 -7.50 1.15 -16.96
CA MET A 151 -6.85 2.37 -16.49
C MET A 151 -7.82 3.55 -16.33
N ARG A 152 -9.14 3.28 -16.29
CA ARG A 152 -10.19 4.29 -16.06
C ARG A 152 -10.82 4.16 -14.69
N TYR A 153 -11.27 5.30 -14.18
CA TYR A 153 -12.19 5.36 -13.05
C TYR A 153 -13.32 6.33 -13.37
N GLY A 154 -14.56 5.82 -13.38
CA GLY A 154 -15.70 6.55 -13.94
C GLY A 154 -15.50 6.85 -15.43
N ASP A 155 -15.70 8.10 -15.84
CA ASP A 155 -15.49 8.53 -17.23
C ASP A 155 -14.02 8.85 -17.55
N GLU A 156 -13.18 9.05 -16.54
CA GLU A 156 -11.83 9.61 -16.68
C GLU A 156 -10.82 8.50 -17.00
N LEU A 157 -9.81 8.83 -17.82
CA LEU A 157 -8.68 7.93 -18.10
C LEU A 157 -7.48 8.39 -17.30
N TYR A 158 -7.06 7.62 -16.31
CA TYR A 158 -6.03 8.07 -15.37
C TYR A 158 -4.64 7.53 -15.68
N GLY A 159 -4.51 6.51 -16.52
CA GLY A 159 -3.21 5.97 -16.86
C GLY A 159 -3.07 5.47 -18.29
N ILE A 160 -1.82 5.49 -18.76
CA ILE A 160 -1.41 4.89 -20.02
C ILE A 160 -0.96 3.45 -19.73
N PRO A 161 -1.61 2.43 -20.32
CA PRO A 161 -1.24 1.04 -20.06
C PRO A 161 0.19 0.74 -20.50
N ALA A 162 0.92 -0.02 -19.70
CA ALA A 162 2.32 -0.39 -19.97
C ALA A 162 2.58 -1.89 -19.90
N SER A 163 1.82 -2.63 -19.08
CA SER A 163 1.96 -4.06 -18.94
C SER A 163 0.71 -4.71 -18.35
N GLN A 164 0.59 -6.02 -18.52
CA GLN A 164 -0.48 -6.82 -17.94
C GLN A 164 0.05 -8.14 -17.36
N ASP A 165 -0.67 -8.73 -16.41
CA ASP A 165 -0.36 -10.05 -15.87
C ASP A 165 -1.59 -10.76 -15.31
N CYS A 166 -1.50 -12.09 -15.23
CA CYS A 166 -2.53 -12.96 -14.66
C CYS A 166 -1.91 -14.26 -14.13
N LEU A 167 -2.71 -15.04 -13.41
CA LEU A 167 -2.34 -16.37 -12.93
C LEU A 167 -2.45 -17.42 -14.04
N SER A 168 -1.54 -18.39 -14.03
CA SER A 168 -1.61 -19.57 -14.90
C SER A 168 -1.12 -20.83 -14.21
N LEU A 169 -1.32 -22.01 -14.81
CA LEU A 169 -0.88 -23.29 -14.24
C LEU A 169 0.56 -23.58 -14.69
N ILE A 170 1.48 -23.63 -13.72
CA ILE A 170 2.90 -23.93 -13.93
C ILE A 170 3.21 -25.30 -13.32
N TYR A 171 4.05 -26.08 -13.97
CA TYR A 171 4.37 -27.45 -13.55
C TYR A 171 5.84 -27.82 -13.77
N ASN A 172 6.35 -28.71 -12.94
CA ASN A 172 7.72 -29.22 -12.99
C ASN A 172 7.79 -30.49 -13.87
N LYS A 173 8.31 -30.36 -15.09
CA LYS A 173 8.38 -31.46 -16.08
C LYS A 173 9.20 -32.65 -15.59
N ASP A 174 10.27 -32.41 -14.85
CA ASP A 174 11.14 -33.48 -14.35
C ASP A 174 10.40 -34.38 -13.36
N LEU A 175 9.51 -33.81 -12.53
CA LEU A 175 8.63 -34.58 -11.64
C LEU A 175 7.61 -35.41 -12.43
N PHE A 176 7.02 -34.84 -13.48
CA PHE A 176 6.10 -35.57 -14.36
C PHE A 176 6.78 -36.73 -15.09
N ASP A 177 7.96 -36.48 -15.68
CA ASP A 177 8.76 -37.49 -16.37
C ASP A 177 9.17 -38.63 -15.42
N SER A 178 9.50 -38.31 -14.17
CA SER A 178 9.88 -39.31 -13.16
C SER A 178 8.74 -40.29 -12.82
N ARG A 179 7.48 -39.87 -12.99
CA ARG A 179 6.28 -40.66 -12.72
C ARG A 179 5.64 -41.24 -13.99
N GLY A 180 6.13 -40.85 -15.18
CA GLY A 180 5.54 -41.27 -16.45
C GLY A 180 4.11 -40.77 -16.64
N LEU A 181 3.80 -39.59 -16.11
CA LEU A 181 2.50 -38.95 -16.25
C LEU A 181 2.52 -37.91 -17.38
N GLU A 182 1.39 -37.76 -18.07
CA GLU A 182 1.24 -36.74 -19.11
C GLU A 182 1.22 -35.33 -18.49
N TYR A 183 1.76 -34.36 -19.22
CA TYR A 183 1.81 -32.98 -18.76
C TYR A 183 0.41 -32.34 -18.75
N PRO A 184 0.19 -31.35 -17.85
CA PRO A 184 -0.97 -30.47 -17.92
C PRO A 184 -1.15 -29.86 -19.31
N ASN A 185 -2.40 -29.75 -19.76
CA ASN A 185 -2.74 -29.14 -21.05
C ASN A 185 -4.08 -28.38 -20.97
N GLU A 186 -4.38 -27.61 -22.02
CA GLU A 186 -5.55 -26.74 -22.14
C GLU A 186 -6.92 -27.41 -21.92
N ASN A 187 -7.00 -28.73 -22.12
CA ASN A 187 -8.24 -29.51 -22.00
C ASN A 187 -8.46 -30.09 -20.60
N TRP A 188 -7.50 -29.91 -19.68
CA TRP A 188 -7.65 -30.39 -18.31
C TRP A 188 -8.83 -29.72 -17.61
N THR A 189 -9.54 -30.52 -16.83
CA THR A 189 -10.53 -30.03 -15.89
C THR A 189 -9.98 -29.98 -14.46
N GLU A 190 -10.75 -29.39 -13.55
CA GLU A 190 -10.50 -29.39 -12.12
C GLU A 190 -10.41 -30.82 -11.55
N GLU A 191 -11.16 -31.76 -12.12
CA GLU A 191 -11.10 -33.17 -11.77
C GLU A 191 -9.78 -33.83 -12.23
N ASP A 192 -9.31 -33.51 -13.44
CA ASP A 192 -8.02 -33.99 -13.95
C ASP A 192 -6.86 -33.44 -13.11
N LEU A 193 -6.89 -32.13 -12.81
CA LEU A 193 -5.90 -31.48 -11.95
C LEU A 193 -5.83 -32.18 -10.60
N LEU A 194 -6.97 -32.41 -9.95
CA LEU A 194 -7.04 -33.09 -8.66
C LEU A 194 -6.55 -34.55 -8.74
N SER A 195 -6.97 -35.29 -9.76
CA SER A 195 -6.57 -36.68 -9.98
C SER A 195 -5.05 -36.82 -10.14
N VAL A 196 -4.43 -35.94 -10.92
CA VAL A 196 -2.97 -35.92 -11.10
C VAL A 196 -2.27 -35.43 -9.84
N ALA A 197 -2.80 -34.40 -9.17
CA ALA A 197 -2.24 -33.92 -7.90
C ALA A 197 -2.21 -35.05 -6.84
N LYS A 198 -3.27 -35.87 -6.75
CA LYS A 198 -3.30 -37.06 -5.88
C LYS A 198 -2.22 -38.09 -6.23
N GLN A 199 -1.96 -38.30 -7.53
CA GLN A 199 -0.91 -39.24 -7.99
C GLN A 199 0.51 -38.71 -7.75
N MET A 200 0.69 -37.40 -7.84
CA MET A 200 1.98 -36.74 -7.59
C MET A 200 2.31 -36.67 -6.10
N THR A 201 1.29 -36.50 -5.26
CA THR A 201 1.43 -36.40 -3.81
C THR A 201 2.02 -37.68 -3.23
N TYR A 202 3.26 -37.61 -2.77
CA TYR A 202 4.00 -38.76 -2.24
C TYR A 202 5.17 -38.30 -1.37
N GLN A 203 5.28 -38.87 -0.17
CA GLN A 203 6.29 -38.50 0.82
C GLN A 203 6.26 -36.99 1.12
N ASP A 204 7.32 -36.26 0.79
CA ASP A 204 7.50 -34.83 1.02
C ASP A 204 7.17 -33.97 -0.21
N VAL A 205 6.63 -34.58 -1.27
CA VAL A 205 6.18 -33.88 -2.48
C VAL A 205 4.66 -33.81 -2.49
N ASN A 206 4.12 -32.60 -2.56
CA ASN A 206 2.70 -32.31 -2.78
C ASN A 206 2.40 -32.21 -4.28
N GLY A 207 1.19 -32.60 -4.67
CA GLY A 207 0.76 -32.52 -6.07
C GLY A 207 0.58 -31.10 -6.56
N LEU A 208 0.14 -30.21 -5.67
CA LEU A 208 -0.10 -28.80 -5.93
C LEU A 208 0.41 -27.97 -4.76
N SER A 209 0.93 -26.78 -5.02
CA SER A 209 1.14 -25.77 -4.01
C SER A 209 0.25 -24.56 -4.31
N LEU A 210 -0.55 -24.14 -3.33
CA LEU A 210 -1.55 -23.09 -3.47
C LEU A 210 -1.86 -22.47 -2.10
N PRO A 211 -1.93 -21.13 -1.95
CA PRO A 211 -2.34 -20.51 -0.70
C PRO A 211 -3.87 -20.62 -0.52
N ILE A 212 -4.34 -21.68 0.13
CA ILE A 212 -5.77 -22.04 0.19
C ILE A 212 -6.70 -21.03 0.91
N LYS A 213 -6.13 -20.03 1.59
CA LYS A 213 -6.84 -18.93 2.28
C LYS A 213 -6.69 -17.57 1.57
N SER A 214 -6.21 -17.55 0.33
CA SER A 214 -5.99 -16.31 -0.42
C SER A 214 -7.07 -16.07 -1.46
N ALA A 215 -7.77 -14.94 -1.33
CA ALA A 215 -8.81 -14.52 -2.26
C ALA A 215 -8.29 -14.38 -3.71
N TYR A 216 -7.08 -13.85 -3.90
CA TYR A 216 -6.51 -13.64 -5.24
C TYR A 216 -6.40 -14.94 -6.05
N TRP A 217 -5.97 -16.03 -5.40
CA TRP A 217 -5.89 -17.36 -6.03
C TRP A 217 -7.23 -18.07 -6.16
N TRP A 218 -8.24 -17.61 -5.42
CA TRP A 218 -9.59 -18.15 -5.48
C TRP A 218 -10.44 -17.56 -6.60
N PHE A 219 -10.25 -16.29 -6.96
CA PHE A 219 -11.01 -15.62 -8.02
C PHE A 219 -11.13 -16.43 -9.32
N PRO A 220 -10.04 -16.98 -9.91
CA PRO A 220 -10.19 -17.82 -11.10
C PRO A 220 -11.07 -19.04 -10.89
N ILE A 221 -11.01 -19.63 -9.69
CA ILE A 221 -11.79 -20.83 -9.35
C ILE A 221 -13.27 -20.43 -9.24
N GLN A 222 -13.59 -19.34 -8.56
CA GLN A 222 -14.96 -18.83 -8.44
C GLN A 222 -15.63 -18.66 -9.81
N GLU A 223 -14.95 -17.99 -10.74
CA GLU A 223 -15.43 -17.76 -12.10
C GLU A 223 -15.62 -19.08 -12.87
N GLY A 224 -14.69 -20.03 -12.74
CA GLY A 224 -14.85 -21.35 -13.34
C GLY A 224 -16.09 -22.09 -12.84
N PHE A 225 -16.45 -21.94 -11.56
CA PHE A 225 -17.68 -22.53 -11.00
C PHE A 225 -18.96 -21.72 -11.32
N GLY A 226 -18.84 -20.61 -12.06
CA GLY A 226 -19.96 -19.76 -12.49
C GLY A 226 -20.36 -18.69 -11.47
N GLY A 227 -19.52 -18.42 -10.47
CA GLY A 227 -19.69 -17.30 -9.54
C GLY A 227 -19.03 -16.02 -10.07
N SER A 228 -19.36 -14.89 -9.47
CA SER A 228 -18.78 -13.59 -9.82
C SER A 228 -18.60 -12.70 -8.59
N LEU A 229 -17.63 -11.77 -8.63
CA LEU A 229 -17.39 -10.81 -7.55
C LEU A 229 -18.47 -9.74 -7.46
N PHE A 230 -18.92 -9.28 -8.62
CA PHE A 230 -20.00 -8.30 -8.77
C PHE A 230 -21.00 -8.80 -9.82
N ASP A 231 -22.26 -8.39 -9.71
CA ASP A 231 -23.29 -8.67 -10.71
C ASP A 231 -23.22 -7.70 -11.91
N GLU A 232 -24.12 -7.89 -12.89
CA GLU A 232 -24.21 -7.03 -14.09
C GLU A 232 -24.49 -5.54 -13.76
N ASN A 233 -24.98 -5.24 -12.56
CA ASN A 233 -25.25 -3.88 -12.09
C ASN A 233 -24.11 -3.32 -11.22
N GLY A 234 -23.00 -4.05 -11.08
CA GLY A 234 -21.87 -3.69 -10.23
C GLY A 234 -22.14 -3.85 -8.72
N GLN A 235 -23.17 -4.61 -8.33
CA GLN A 235 -23.47 -4.88 -6.92
C GLN A 235 -22.69 -6.09 -6.41
N PRO A 236 -22.27 -6.11 -5.13
CA PRO A 236 -21.57 -7.25 -4.54
C PRO A 236 -22.34 -8.57 -4.67
N SER A 237 -21.64 -9.59 -5.16
CA SER A 237 -22.19 -10.93 -5.40
C SER A 237 -21.25 -12.05 -4.96
N LEU A 238 -20.47 -11.85 -3.89
CA LEU A 238 -19.49 -12.84 -3.40
C LEU A 238 -20.13 -14.20 -3.04
N ASP A 239 -21.42 -14.22 -2.74
CA ASP A 239 -22.25 -15.41 -2.46
C ASP A 239 -23.09 -15.87 -3.66
N SER A 240 -22.70 -15.49 -4.88
CA SER A 240 -23.31 -15.95 -6.13
C SER A 240 -23.15 -17.46 -6.33
N ASN A 241 -23.99 -18.02 -7.20
CA ASN A 241 -24.02 -19.46 -7.49
C ASN A 241 -22.64 -19.97 -7.90
N GLY A 242 -22.20 -21.11 -7.35
CA GLY A 242 -20.87 -21.68 -7.63
C GLY A 242 -19.75 -21.13 -6.75
N SER A 243 -19.92 -19.96 -6.11
CA SER A 243 -18.87 -19.37 -5.25
C SER A 243 -18.59 -20.22 -4.01
N SER A 244 -19.65 -20.69 -3.34
CA SER A 244 -19.52 -21.56 -2.18
C SER A 244 -18.84 -22.89 -2.55
N GLU A 245 -19.20 -23.47 -3.68
CA GLU A 245 -18.60 -24.70 -4.21
C GLU A 245 -17.13 -24.50 -4.58
N ALA A 246 -16.77 -23.39 -5.22
CA ALA A 246 -15.39 -23.03 -5.54
C ALA A 246 -14.53 -22.88 -4.28
N MET A 247 -15.05 -22.18 -3.27
CA MET A 247 -14.34 -21.99 -2.00
C MET A 247 -14.14 -23.33 -1.30
N GLN A 248 -15.20 -24.15 -1.23
CA GLN A 248 -15.10 -25.48 -0.63
C GLN A 248 -14.09 -26.35 -1.38
N TRP A 249 -14.14 -26.37 -2.71
CA TRP A 249 -13.21 -27.13 -3.54
C TRP A 249 -11.75 -26.72 -3.28
N MET A 250 -11.47 -25.41 -3.20
CA MET A 250 -10.12 -24.91 -2.91
C MET A 250 -9.64 -25.31 -1.51
N LEU A 251 -10.52 -25.26 -0.49
CA LEU A 251 -10.20 -25.70 0.87
C LEU A 251 -9.96 -27.21 0.94
N ASP A 252 -10.76 -28.02 0.23
CA ASP A 252 -10.68 -29.47 0.22
C ASP A 252 -9.39 -30.00 -0.40
N LEU A 253 -8.70 -29.22 -1.25
CA LEU A 253 -7.35 -29.55 -1.75
C LEU A 253 -6.37 -29.80 -0.60
N GLU A 254 -6.48 -29.05 0.49
CA GLU A 254 -5.71 -29.23 1.71
C GLU A 254 -6.45 -30.14 2.70
N LEU A 255 -7.71 -29.81 3.04
CA LEU A 255 -8.41 -30.37 4.20
C LEU A 255 -8.93 -31.80 3.99
N GLU A 256 -9.30 -32.18 2.76
CA GLU A 256 -9.84 -33.52 2.45
C GLU A 256 -8.85 -34.35 1.62
N HIS A 257 -8.16 -33.74 0.68
CA HIS A 257 -7.36 -34.42 -0.33
C HIS A 257 -5.87 -34.46 -0.02
N GLU A 258 -5.39 -33.59 0.88
CA GLU A 258 -3.99 -33.49 1.32
C GLU A 258 -3.00 -33.33 0.13
N VAL A 259 -3.47 -32.78 -1.00
CA VAL A 259 -2.64 -32.57 -2.20
C VAL A 259 -1.88 -31.25 -2.16
N VAL A 260 -2.27 -30.35 -1.26
CA VAL A 260 -1.59 -29.11 -0.89
C VAL A 260 -1.04 -29.25 0.53
N ALA A 261 0.17 -28.76 0.77
CA ALA A 261 0.76 -28.78 2.11
C ALA A 261 -0.04 -27.93 3.09
N THR A 262 -0.26 -28.43 4.30
CA THR A 262 -1.02 -27.72 5.33
C THR A 262 -0.45 -26.33 5.59
N GLY A 263 -1.30 -25.31 5.55
CA GLY A 263 -0.94 -23.94 5.91
C GLY A 263 -0.10 -23.21 4.86
N THR A 264 -0.04 -23.71 3.62
CA THR A 264 0.69 -23.06 2.51
C THR A 264 0.33 -21.57 2.40
N GLN A 265 1.35 -20.71 2.46
CA GLN A 265 1.23 -19.25 2.30
C GLN A 265 1.83 -18.83 0.95
N ILE A 266 1.63 -17.58 0.50
CA ILE A 266 2.15 -17.08 -0.79
C ILE A 266 3.66 -17.33 -0.94
N GLU A 267 4.47 -16.96 0.07
CA GLU A 267 5.92 -17.20 0.03
C GLU A 267 6.30 -18.69 0.20
N GLY A 268 5.49 -19.44 0.96
CA GLY A 268 5.65 -20.89 1.12
C GLY A 268 5.44 -21.61 -0.20
N MET A 269 4.41 -21.19 -0.95
CA MET A 269 4.05 -21.73 -2.25
C MET A 269 5.22 -21.68 -3.24
N LYS A 270 5.82 -20.49 -3.37
CA LYS A 270 7.02 -20.27 -4.19
C LYS A 270 8.18 -21.15 -3.72
N THR A 271 8.41 -21.22 -2.40
CA THR A 271 9.51 -21.99 -1.78
C THR A 271 9.37 -23.50 -2.03
N ASP A 272 8.16 -24.03 -1.92
CA ASP A 272 7.86 -25.45 -2.15
C ASP A 272 8.13 -25.82 -3.62
N PHE A 273 7.71 -24.97 -4.55
CA PHE A 273 7.93 -25.21 -5.97
C PHE A 273 9.42 -25.16 -6.35
N ILE A 274 10.17 -24.11 -5.96
CA ILE A 274 11.62 -24.02 -6.26
C ILE A 274 12.44 -25.15 -5.62
N SER A 275 11.95 -25.71 -4.51
CA SER A 275 12.58 -26.83 -3.81
C SER A 275 12.17 -28.20 -4.36
N SER A 276 11.40 -28.26 -5.45
CA SER A 276 10.80 -29.50 -6.01
C SER A 276 9.93 -30.28 -5.01
N LYS A 277 9.35 -29.59 -4.02
CA LYS A 277 8.36 -30.16 -3.07
C LYS A 277 6.92 -30.03 -3.56
N ALA A 278 6.71 -29.37 -4.69
CA ALA A 278 5.41 -29.29 -5.36
C ALA A 278 5.54 -29.62 -6.84
N ALA A 279 4.64 -30.46 -7.37
CA ALA A 279 4.64 -30.82 -8.79
C ALA A 279 4.04 -29.73 -9.68
N MET A 280 3.03 -29.02 -9.16
CA MET A 280 2.31 -27.94 -9.84
C MET A 280 2.12 -26.74 -8.91
N ILE A 281 1.94 -25.57 -9.50
CA ILE A 281 1.66 -24.30 -8.81
C ILE A 281 0.77 -23.45 -9.72
N ILE A 282 -0.15 -22.69 -9.14
CA ILE A 282 -0.87 -21.63 -9.85
C ILE A 282 -0.16 -20.32 -9.49
N ASP A 283 0.48 -19.66 -10.44
CA ASP A 283 1.22 -18.42 -10.19
C ASP A 283 1.35 -17.57 -11.48
N GLY A 284 1.83 -16.34 -11.34
CA GLY A 284 2.00 -15.39 -12.44
C GLY A 284 3.43 -15.28 -12.97
N PRO A 285 3.61 -14.47 -14.03
CA PRO A 285 4.90 -14.32 -14.72
C PRO A 285 5.98 -13.62 -13.86
N TRP A 286 5.59 -12.85 -12.84
CA TRP A 286 6.52 -12.11 -11.96
C TRP A 286 7.53 -13.00 -11.22
N ASN A 287 7.23 -14.29 -11.02
CA ASN A 287 8.16 -15.26 -10.41
C ASN A 287 8.90 -16.13 -11.44
N TRP A 288 8.57 -16.03 -12.73
CA TRP A 288 9.09 -16.95 -13.76
C TRP A 288 10.62 -16.96 -13.83
N ALA A 289 11.25 -15.79 -13.87
CA ALA A 289 12.71 -15.67 -13.88
C ALA A 289 13.36 -16.32 -12.64
N THR A 290 12.69 -16.26 -11.48
CA THR A 290 13.15 -16.93 -10.25
C THR A 290 13.11 -18.46 -10.41
N TYR A 291 12.04 -18.99 -11.02
CA TYR A 291 11.90 -20.41 -11.31
C TYR A 291 12.97 -20.93 -12.28
N GLU A 292 13.25 -20.18 -13.34
CA GLU A 292 14.31 -20.52 -14.30
C GLU A 292 15.70 -20.47 -13.66
N SER A 293 15.98 -19.45 -12.84
CA SER A 293 17.27 -19.32 -12.13
C SER A 293 17.51 -20.47 -11.14
N SER A 294 16.43 -21.08 -10.63
CA SER A 294 16.45 -22.25 -9.75
C SER A 294 16.77 -23.56 -10.49
N ARG A 295 16.95 -23.51 -11.82
CA ARG A 295 17.28 -24.64 -12.71
C ARG A 295 16.21 -25.73 -12.75
N LEU A 296 14.95 -25.36 -12.55
CA LEU A 296 13.83 -26.27 -12.75
C LEU A 296 13.48 -26.34 -14.25
N ASN A 297 13.19 -27.54 -14.73
CA ASN A 297 12.60 -27.74 -16.05
C ASN A 297 11.08 -27.57 -15.95
N ILE A 298 10.59 -26.37 -16.22
CA ILE A 298 9.17 -26.02 -16.02
C ILE A 298 8.39 -25.95 -17.33
N GLY A 299 7.08 -26.11 -17.22
CA GLY A 299 6.11 -25.80 -18.27
C GLY A 299 4.97 -24.96 -17.72
N GLN A 300 4.22 -24.34 -18.62
CA GLN A 300 3.02 -23.57 -18.32
C GLN A 300 1.91 -24.00 -19.28
N THR A 301 0.66 -23.91 -18.81
CA THR A 301 -0.56 -24.14 -19.58
C THR A 301 -1.70 -23.33 -18.97
N LEU A 302 -2.79 -23.19 -19.73
CA LEU A 302 -4.02 -22.57 -19.24
C LEU A 302 -4.54 -23.21 -17.93
N LEU A 303 -5.17 -22.40 -17.10
CA LEU A 303 -5.90 -22.86 -15.93
C LEU A 303 -7.02 -23.83 -16.35
N PRO A 304 -7.34 -24.84 -15.54
CA PRO A 304 -8.31 -25.87 -15.91
C PRO A 304 -9.72 -25.33 -16.14
N LYS A 305 -10.54 -26.11 -16.83
CA LYS A 305 -11.99 -25.93 -16.86
C LYS A 305 -12.66 -26.55 -15.65
N VAL A 306 -13.88 -26.12 -15.34
CA VAL A 306 -14.73 -26.77 -14.34
C VAL A 306 -15.73 -27.67 -15.07
N SER A 307 -15.72 -28.96 -14.75
CA SER A 307 -16.46 -30.02 -15.46
C SER A 307 -17.96 -29.83 -15.40
N GLN A 308 -18.46 -29.23 -14.31
CA GLN A 308 -19.89 -28.97 -14.11
C GLN A 308 -20.44 -27.85 -15.00
N THR A 309 -19.65 -26.81 -15.25
CA THR A 309 -20.05 -25.60 -15.97
C THR A 309 -19.52 -25.57 -17.40
N ASP A 310 -18.47 -26.32 -17.70
CA ASP A 310 -17.60 -26.22 -18.90
C ASP A 310 -16.94 -24.84 -19.07
N GLU A 311 -16.99 -24.01 -18.02
CA GLU A 311 -16.33 -22.71 -17.96
C GLU A 311 -14.87 -22.85 -17.54
N ARG A 312 -14.00 -21.99 -18.07
CA ARG A 312 -12.59 -21.99 -17.69
C ARG A 312 -12.40 -21.21 -16.39
N MET A 313 -11.52 -21.69 -15.52
CA MET A 313 -11.03 -20.88 -14.41
C MET A 313 -10.35 -19.63 -14.96
N SER A 314 -10.96 -18.46 -14.73
CA SER A 314 -10.64 -17.23 -15.45
C SER A 314 -9.98 -16.24 -14.50
N PRO A 315 -8.65 -16.04 -14.58
CA PRO A 315 -7.93 -15.23 -13.60
C PRO A 315 -8.25 -13.75 -13.76
N LEU A 316 -8.09 -13.00 -12.67
CA LEU A 316 -8.07 -11.56 -12.78
C LEU A 316 -6.82 -11.11 -13.55
N VAL A 317 -7.02 -10.27 -14.55
CA VAL A 317 -5.98 -9.61 -15.33
C VAL A 317 -5.74 -8.24 -14.71
N THR A 318 -4.55 -8.06 -14.16
CA THR A 318 -4.13 -6.78 -13.59
C THR A 318 -3.37 -6.00 -14.64
N TYR A 319 -3.80 -4.77 -14.91
CA TYR A 319 -3.13 -3.87 -15.82
C TYR A 319 -2.30 -2.89 -15.02
N LYS A 320 -1.09 -2.60 -15.50
CA LYS A 320 -0.18 -1.64 -14.87
C LYS A 320 0.14 -0.56 -15.89
N GLY A 321 0.08 0.68 -15.45
CA GLY A 321 0.25 1.82 -16.33
C GLY A 321 0.88 3.02 -15.62
N TRP A 322 1.19 4.02 -16.43
CA TRP A 322 1.78 5.28 -15.98
C TRP A 322 0.68 6.31 -15.81
N VAL A 323 0.55 6.83 -14.59
CA VAL A 323 -0.43 7.86 -14.22
C VAL A 323 0.28 9.19 -14.01
N VAL A 324 -0.37 10.29 -14.40
CA VAL A 324 0.14 11.65 -14.19
C VAL A 324 -0.57 12.27 -13.00
N SER A 325 0.19 12.91 -12.11
CA SER A 325 -0.39 13.57 -10.93
C SER A 325 -1.14 14.84 -11.31
N LYS A 326 -2.30 15.07 -10.68
CA LYS A 326 -3.12 16.28 -10.91
C LYS A 326 -2.36 17.57 -10.59
N GLN A 327 -1.44 17.49 -9.63
CA GLN A 327 -0.61 18.60 -9.14
C GLN A 327 0.64 18.87 -9.97
N SER A 328 1.00 17.99 -10.92
CA SER A 328 2.17 18.20 -11.76
C SER A 328 2.04 19.51 -12.54
N THR A 329 3.10 20.31 -12.54
CA THR A 329 3.20 21.51 -13.39
C THR A 329 3.71 21.18 -14.79
N GLN A 330 4.15 19.93 -15.02
CA GLN A 330 4.82 19.46 -16.23
C GLN A 330 4.01 18.35 -16.92
N LYS A 331 2.67 18.45 -16.91
CA LYS A 331 1.77 17.39 -17.41
C LYS A 331 2.04 16.97 -18.85
N ILE A 332 2.46 17.90 -19.71
CA ILE A 332 2.80 17.60 -21.11
C ILE A 332 4.01 16.67 -21.16
N ALA A 333 5.13 17.07 -20.57
CA ALA A 333 6.36 16.29 -20.51
C ALA A 333 6.18 14.96 -19.76
N ALA A 334 5.38 14.95 -18.68
CA ALA A 334 5.04 13.73 -17.95
C ALA A 334 4.22 12.75 -18.81
N THR A 335 3.25 13.26 -19.59
CA THR A 335 2.46 12.43 -20.51
C THR A 335 3.32 11.90 -21.67
N GLU A 336 4.22 12.70 -22.21
CA GLU A 336 5.18 12.27 -23.24
C GLU A 336 6.10 11.17 -22.72
N LEU A 337 6.61 11.30 -21.49
CA LEU A 337 7.38 10.25 -20.83
C LEU A 337 6.54 8.99 -20.61
N ALA A 338 5.28 9.12 -20.19
CA ALA A 338 4.37 7.99 -20.03
C ALA A 338 4.13 7.25 -21.35
N LEU A 339 3.91 7.96 -22.46
CA LEU A 339 3.78 7.38 -23.80
C LEU A 339 5.06 6.68 -24.25
N TRP A 340 6.23 7.27 -23.99
CA TRP A 340 7.53 6.64 -24.28
C TRP A 340 7.71 5.33 -23.49
N LEU A 341 7.45 5.35 -22.19
CA LEU A 341 7.57 4.17 -21.32
C LEU A 341 6.54 3.09 -21.66
N SER A 342 5.44 3.47 -22.31
CA SER A 342 4.41 2.57 -22.85
C SER A 342 4.59 2.26 -24.33
N SER A 343 5.68 2.67 -24.98
CA SER A 343 5.90 2.46 -26.41
C SER A 343 6.13 0.99 -26.77
N GLU A 344 5.92 0.65 -28.05
CA GLU A 344 6.21 -0.68 -28.60
C GLU A 344 7.62 -1.18 -28.25
N SER A 345 8.66 -0.35 -28.42
CA SER A 345 10.04 -0.75 -28.19
C SER A 345 10.31 -1.07 -26.73
N VAL A 346 9.83 -0.22 -25.82
CA VAL A 346 10.04 -0.41 -24.37
C VAL A 346 9.27 -1.64 -23.88
N GLN A 347 8.00 -1.78 -24.27
CA GLN A 347 7.21 -2.94 -23.87
C GLN A 347 7.76 -4.25 -24.45
N LYS A 348 8.31 -4.24 -25.67
CA LYS A 348 8.96 -5.41 -26.26
C LYS A 348 10.21 -5.82 -25.49
N GLU A 349 11.03 -4.86 -25.08
CA GLU A 349 12.22 -5.13 -24.26
C GLU A 349 11.82 -5.73 -22.90
N PHE A 350 10.82 -5.17 -22.22
CA PHE A 350 10.26 -5.76 -21.00
C PHE A 350 9.73 -7.18 -21.23
N ALA A 351 8.98 -7.43 -22.30
CA ALA A 351 8.47 -8.77 -22.59
C ALA A 351 9.61 -9.79 -22.76
N LEU A 352 10.63 -9.47 -23.54
CA LEU A 352 11.72 -10.40 -23.85
C LEU A 352 12.72 -10.58 -22.70
N GLU A 353 12.98 -9.55 -21.90
CA GLU A 353 13.98 -9.59 -20.82
C GLU A 353 13.39 -10.03 -19.48
N THR A 354 12.12 -9.75 -19.21
CA THR A 354 11.52 -9.93 -17.87
C THR A 354 10.22 -10.74 -17.86
N TYR A 355 9.74 -11.21 -19.02
CA TYR A 355 8.44 -11.87 -19.15
C TYR A 355 7.26 -10.98 -18.70
N THR A 356 7.39 -9.66 -18.83
CA THR A 356 6.31 -8.72 -18.53
C THR A 356 5.43 -8.57 -19.77
N MET A 357 4.14 -8.94 -19.68
CA MET A 357 3.30 -9.01 -20.88
C MET A 357 2.93 -7.61 -21.38
N PRO A 358 3.05 -7.33 -22.69
CA PRO A 358 2.74 -6.03 -23.26
C PRO A 358 1.23 -5.79 -23.36
N THR A 359 0.82 -4.53 -23.39
CA THR A 359 -0.54 -4.06 -23.71
C THR A 359 -0.61 -3.32 -25.05
N HIS A 360 0.53 -3.11 -25.71
CA HIS A 360 0.62 -2.48 -27.03
C HIS A 360 0.17 -3.46 -28.13
N LYS A 361 -0.82 -3.06 -28.94
CA LYS A 361 -1.47 -3.96 -29.91
C LYS A 361 -0.53 -4.53 -30.97
N SER A 362 0.49 -3.79 -31.38
CA SER A 362 1.45 -4.28 -32.39
C SER A 362 2.25 -5.50 -31.89
N LEU A 363 2.39 -5.67 -30.58
CA LEU A 363 3.17 -6.74 -29.96
C LEU A 363 2.41 -8.06 -29.84
N VAL A 364 1.07 -8.05 -29.96
CA VAL A 364 0.24 -9.26 -29.95
C VAL A 364 0.65 -10.23 -31.08
N ASN A 365 1.05 -9.69 -32.23
CA ASN A 365 1.47 -10.45 -33.40
C ASN A 365 2.99 -10.42 -33.65
N ASP A 366 3.79 -9.96 -32.69
CA ASP A 366 5.25 -9.93 -32.83
C ASP A 366 5.82 -11.36 -32.84
N SER A 367 6.70 -11.63 -33.79
CA SER A 367 7.24 -12.99 -33.99
C SER A 367 8.11 -13.47 -32.83
N GLU A 368 8.89 -12.59 -32.19
CA GLU A 368 9.76 -12.98 -31.08
C GLU A 368 8.94 -13.29 -29.82
N ILE A 369 7.84 -12.57 -29.62
CA ILE A 369 6.90 -12.80 -28.53
C ILE A 369 6.11 -14.10 -28.74
N ILE A 370 5.56 -14.32 -29.94
CA ILE A 370 4.80 -15.53 -30.26
C ILE A 370 5.67 -16.80 -30.21
N GLU A 371 6.92 -16.73 -30.67
CA GLU A 371 7.84 -17.88 -30.63
C GLU A 371 8.27 -18.23 -29.21
N ASN A 372 8.22 -17.27 -28.28
CA ASN A 372 8.47 -17.51 -26.87
C ASN A 372 7.25 -18.15 -26.19
N ARG A 373 7.37 -19.46 -25.92
CA ARG A 373 6.29 -20.27 -25.33
C ARG A 373 5.73 -19.74 -24.00
N VAL A 374 6.56 -19.04 -23.22
CA VAL A 374 6.14 -18.48 -21.92
C VAL A 374 5.25 -17.27 -22.16
N LEU A 375 5.71 -16.34 -22.99
CA LEU A 375 4.95 -15.15 -23.36
C LEU A 375 3.64 -15.52 -24.04
N SER A 376 3.70 -16.38 -25.05
CA SER A 376 2.50 -16.82 -25.79
C SER A 376 1.47 -17.47 -24.87
N GLY A 377 1.91 -18.31 -23.93
CA GLY A 377 1.00 -19.04 -23.05
C GLY A 377 0.36 -18.17 -21.97
N PHE A 378 1.05 -17.12 -21.48
CA PHE A 378 0.43 -16.13 -20.59
C PHE A 378 -0.48 -15.16 -21.35
N LEU A 379 -0.14 -14.75 -22.57
CA LEU A 379 -1.03 -13.94 -23.42
C LEU A 379 -2.34 -14.70 -23.73
N GLU A 380 -2.25 -16.00 -24.05
CA GLU A 380 -3.44 -16.84 -24.23
C GLU A 380 -4.29 -16.93 -22.96
N GLN A 381 -3.66 -17.03 -21.78
CA GLN A 381 -4.37 -17.03 -20.50
C GLN A 381 -5.05 -15.68 -20.20
N ILE A 382 -4.42 -14.56 -20.58
CA ILE A 382 -4.95 -13.20 -20.43
C ILE A 382 -6.21 -12.99 -21.26
N GLU A 383 -6.25 -13.50 -22.50
CA GLU A 383 -7.44 -13.42 -23.35
C GLU A 383 -8.68 -14.02 -22.67
N LEU A 384 -8.46 -15.06 -21.86
CA LEU A 384 -9.48 -15.78 -21.09
C LEU A 384 -9.69 -15.25 -19.67
N GLY A 385 -8.88 -14.27 -19.23
CA GLY A 385 -9.03 -13.67 -17.90
C GLY A 385 -10.08 -12.55 -17.87
N ILE A 386 -10.34 -12.00 -16.69
CA ILE A 386 -11.31 -10.90 -16.46
C ILE A 386 -10.55 -9.69 -15.93
N PRO A 387 -10.78 -8.45 -16.40
CA PRO A 387 -10.09 -7.29 -15.87
C PRO A 387 -10.44 -7.09 -14.40
N VAL A 388 -9.45 -6.71 -13.59
CA VAL A 388 -9.69 -6.42 -12.17
C VAL A 388 -10.76 -5.31 -12.01
N PRO A 389 -11.81 -5.52 -11.20
CA PRO A 389 -12.79 -4.48 -10.89
C PRO A 389 -12.18 -3.33 -10.07
N ASN A 390 -12.61 -2.08 -10.33
CA ASN A 390 -12.09 -0.90 -9.61
C ASN A 390 -12.27 -0.97 -8.08
N LYS A 391 -13.30 -1.67 -7.59
CA LYS A 391 -13.60 -1.80 -6.15
C LYS A 391 -12.96 -3.03 -5.50
N ILE A 392 -11.99 -3.69 -6.17
CA ILE A 392 -11.37 -4.92 -5.68
C ILE A 392 -10.71 -4.75 -4.30
N TYR A 393 -10.21 -3.55 -3.99
CA TYR A 393 -9.50 -3.28 -2.73
C TYR A 393 -10.38 -3.52 -1.49
N LEU A 394 -11.70 -3.34 -1.62
CA LEU A 394 -12.70 -3.60 -0.57
C LEU A 394 -13.03 -5.09 -0.40
N VAL A 395 -12.72 -5.92 -1.40
CA VAL A 395 -13.14 -7.32 -1.45
C VAL A 395 -12.23 -8.22 -0.59
N TYR A 396 -10.94 -7.88 -0.49
CA TYR A 396 -9.93 -8.72 0.16
C TYR A 396 -10.18 -8.91 1.66
N GLY A 397 -10.59 -7.86 2.39
CA GLY A 397 -10.88 -7.93 3.82
C GLY A 397 -12.01 -8.91 4.15
N PRO A 398 -13.23 -8.70 3.61
CA PRO A 398 -14.35 -9.62 3.78
C PRO A 398 -14.02 -11.06 3.37
N LEU A 399 -13.34 -11.27 2.24
CA LEU A 399 -12.98 -12.63 1.83
C LEU A 399 -11.94 -13.27 2.75
N SER A 400 -10.96 -12.51 3.27
CA SER A 400 -10.00 -13.04 4.25
C SER A 400 -10.73 -13.63 5.46
N THR A 401 -11.74 -12.91 5.97
CA THR A 401 -12.59 -13.40 7.06
C THR A 401 -13.39 -14.62 6.65
N ALA A 402 -14.01 -14.62 5.46
CA ALA A 402 -14.79 -15.77 5.00
C ALA A 402 -13.95 -17.05 4.83
N PHE A 403 -12.74 -16.92 4.28
CA PHE A 403 -11.78 -18.03 4.17
C PHE A 403 -11.41 -18.58 5.53
N ASP A 404 -11.14 -17.69 6.47
CA ASP A 404 -10.72 -18.08 7.81
C ASP A 404 -11.85 -18.78 8.60
N GLN A 405 -13.09 -18.27 8.53
CA GLN A 405 -14.27 -18.92 9.11
C GLN A 405 -14.59 -20.28 8.49
N SER A 406 -14.43 -20.40 7.17
CA SER A 406 -14.68 -21.66 6.46
C SER A 406 -13.58 -22.69 6.75
N TYR A 407 -12.31 -22.27 6.76
CA TYR A 407 -11.16 -23.12 7.04
C TYR A 407 -11.16 -23.66 8.47
N SER A 408 -11.54 -22.84 9.46
CA SER A 408 -11.66 -23.24 10.87
C SER A 408 -12.92 -24.07 11.17
N GLY A 409 -13.87 -24.12 10.24
CA GLY A 409 -15.16 -24.78 10.42
C GLY A 409 -16.12 -24.02 11.35
N VAL A 410 -15.87 -22.73 11.59
CA VAL A 410 -16.76 -21.84 12.37
C VAL A 410 -18.08 -21.63 11.64
N ALA A 411 -18.04 -21.52 10.32
CA ALA A 411 -19.21 -21.39 9.45
C ALA A 411 -19.01 -22.19 8.15
N THR A 412 -20.10 -22.56 7.49
CA THR A 412 -20.00 -23.15 6.14
C THR A 412 -19.50 -22.12 5.13
N THR A 413 -18.96 -22.56 3.99
CA THR A 413 -18.53 -21.65 2.91
C THR A 413 -19.65 -20.73 2.43
N ASN A 414 -20.88 -21.24 2.35
CA ASN A 414 -22.05 -20.46 1.98
C ASN A 414 -22.40 -19.37 3.02
N GLU A 415 -22.39 -19.72 4.31
CA GLU A 415 -22.64 -18.75 5.38
C GLU A 415 -21.55 -17.67 5.45
N SER A 416 -20.29 -18.09 5.33
CA SER A 416 -19.11 -17.20 5.35
C SER A 416 -19.12 -16.23 4.17
N LEU A 417 -19.38 -16.71 2.95
CA LEU A 417 -19.48 -15.86 1.76
C LEU A 417 -20.66 -14.89 1.84
N SER A 418 -21.80 -15.31 2.38
CA SER A 418 -22.94 -14.39 2.57
C SER A 418 -22.61 -13.32 3.61
N GLY A 419 -21.88 -13.67 4.67
CA GLY A 419 -21.32 -12.70 5.63
C GLY A 419 -20.40 -11.69 4.95
N ALA A 420 -19.44 -12.16 4.15
CA ALA A 420 -18.53 -11.30 3.40
C ALA A 420 -19.26 -10.41 2.40
N ASN A 421 -20.29 -10.92 1.70
CA ASN A 421 -21.06 -10.14 0.76
C ASN A 421 -21.83 -9.00 1.45
N ASN A 422 -22.36 -9.25 2.65
CA ASN A 422 -23.05 -8.23 3.44
C ASN A 422 -22.08 -7.18 4.00
N GLU A 423 -20.90 -7.60 4.48
CA GLU A 423 -19.87 -6.65 4.92
C GLU A 423 -19.40 -5.78 3.75
N LEU A 424 -19.14 -6.36 2.58
CA LEU A 424 -18.76 -5.61 1.38
C LEU A 424 -19.83 -4.60 0.97
N LYS A 425 -21.12 -4.94 1.09
CA LYS A 425 -22.23 -3.98 0.87
C LYS A 425 -22.17 -2.82 1.85
N LEU A 426 -21.94 -3.10 3.14
CA LEU A 426 -21.82 -2.06 4.16
C LEU A 426 -20.60 -1.15 3.93
N LEU A 427 -19.46 -1.73 3.54
CA LEU A 427 -18.26 -0.97 3.17
C LEU A 427 -18.55 -0.05 1.98
N ILE A 428 -19.22 -0.56 0.94
CA ILE A 428 -19.56 0.25 -0.25
C ILE A 428 -20.62 1.32 0.07
N GLU A 429 -21.62 1.02 0.90
CA GLU A 429 -22.62 2.00 1.36
C GLU A 429 -22.01 3.09 2.25
N GLY A 430 -20.95 2.75 3.00
CA GLY A 430 -20.22 3.66 3.87
C GLY A 430 -19.24 4.59 3.14
N ILE A 431 -18.89 4.30 1.88
CA ILE A 431 -18.05 5.20 1.09
C ILE A 431 -18.90 6.39 0.65
N GLU A 432 -18.64 7.54 1.27
CA GLU A 432 -19.11 8.80 0.74
C GLU A 432 -18.32 9.14 -0.54
N VAL A 433 -19.00 9.01 -1.68
CA VAL A 433 -18.43 9.31 -3.00
C VAL A 433 -18.31 10.82 -3.14
N ALA A 434 -17.08 11.31 -3.28
CA ALA A 434 -16.86 12.72 -3.50
C ALA A 434 -17.51 13.21 -4.80
N ASP A 435 -17.93 14.48 -4.82
CA ASP A 435 -18.55 15.09 -5.99
C ASP A 435 -17.66 14.94 -7.24
N LYS A 436 -18.30 14.81 -8.41
CA LYS A 436 -17.58 14.75 -9.68
C LYS A 436 -16.74 16.01 -9.85
N ALA A 437 -15.49 15.82 -10.27
CA ALA A 437 -14.56 16.92 -10.49
C ALA A 437 -15.17 17.97 -11.45
N PRO A 438 -14.92 19.27 -11.21
CA PRO A 438 -15.34 20.31 -12.15
C PRO A 438 -14.73 20.04 -13.53
N SER A 439 -15.56 19.99 -14.57
CA SER A 439 -15.06 19.91 -15.94
C SER A 439 -14.20 21.13 -16.29
N ASN A 440 -13.16 20.96 -17.11
CA ASN A 440 -12.34 22.05 -17.67
C ASN A 440 -12.51 22.14 -19.20
N PRO A 441 -13.66 22.66 -19.71
CA PRO A 441 -13.92 22.71 -21.14
C PRO A 441 -12.84 23.50 -21.90
N GLY A 442 -12.44 22.99 -23.07
CA GLY A 442 -11.45 23.63 -23.92
C GLY A 442 -9.99 23.44 -23.47
N TYR A 443 -9.73 22.84 -22.31
CA TYR A 443 -8.36 22.48 -21.94
C TYR A 443 -7.89 21.32 -22.83
N ARG A 444 -6.81 21.56 -23.58
CA ARG A 444 -6.25 20.63 -24.57
C ARG A 444 -7.23 20.08 -25.61
N THR A 445 -8.38 20.77 -25.78
CA THR A 445 -9.42 20.36 -26.71
C THR A 445 -9.86 21.50 -27.61
N ILE A 446 -10.04 21.21 -28.91
CA ILE A 446 -10.56 22.16 -29.90
C ILE A 446 -11.81 21.56 -30.54
N GLN A 447 -12.90 22.32 -30.58
CA GLN A 447 -14.12 21.92 -31.25
C GLN A 447 -14.11 22.35 -32.71
N ILE A 448 -14.41 21.42 -33.60
CA ILE A 448 -14.63 21.68 -35.03
C ILE A 448 -16.06 21.33 -35.41
N ASN A 449 -16.58 22.02 -36.42
CA ASN A 449 -17.86 21.71 -37.07
C ASN A 449 -17.63 21.68 -38.58
N VAL A 450 -17.93 20.54 -39.20
CA VAL A 450 -17.61 20.27 -40.60
C VAL A 450 -18.87 19.82 -41.33
N ASP A 451 -19.18 20.49 -42.44
CA ASP A 451 -20.27 20.12 -43.34
C ASP A 451 -19.90 18.86 -44.16
N ILE A 452 -20.84 17.92 -44.29
CA ILE A 452 -20.66 16.64 -44.98
C ILE A 452 -20.96 16.80 -46.48
N ASN A 453 -20.07 16.28 -47.34
CA ASN A 453 -20.14 16.37 -48.80
C ASN A 453 -20.40 15.01 -49.52
N GLN A 454 -20.98 14.02 -48.83
CA GLN A 454 -21.25 12.65 -49.32
C GLN A 454 -19.99 11.79 -49.60
N SER A 455 -18.86 12.14 -49.00
CA SER A 455 -17.65 11.31 -49.03
C SER A 455 -17.79 10.07 -48.15
N LEU A 456 -17.05 9.02 -48.50
CA LEU A 456 -17.04 7.78 -47.74
C LEU A 456 -16.14 7.88 -46.51
N GLU A 457 -15.08 8.69 -46.59
CA GLU A 457 -14.08 8.82 -45.53
C GLU A 457 -13.71 10.29 -45.30
N TYR A 458 -13.58 10.65 -44.03
CA TYR A 458 -13.11 11.95 -43.56
C TYR A 458 -11.88 11.75 -42.68
N LYS A 459 -10.74 12.30 -43.10
CA LYS A 459 -9.48 12.28 -42.33
C LYS A 459 -9.24 13.65 -41.72
N ILE A 460 -9.03 13.70 -40.42
CA ILE A 460 -8.69 14.92 -39.70
C ILE A 460 -7.21 14.90 -39.39
N PHE A 461 -6.50 15.94 -39.80
CA PHE A 461 -5.09 16.18 -39.49
C PHE A 461 -4.95 17.35 -38.54
N VAL A 462 -4.00 17.25 -37.62
CA VAL A 462 -3.59 18.31 -36.69
C VAL A 462 -2.08 18.45 -36.83
N ASP A 463 -1.60 19.64 -37.20
CA ASP A 463 -0.18 19.91 -37.45
C ASP A 463 0.49 18.91 -38.41
N ASP A 464 -0.20 18.59 -39.51
CA ASP A 464 0.20 17.61 -40.54
C ASP A 464 0.24 16.13 -40.08
N GLU A 465 -0.16 15.84 -38.83
CA GLU A 465 -0.28 14.48 -38.30
C GLU A 465 -1.73 14.00 -38.31
N LEU A 466 -1.94 12.72 -38.67
CA LEU A 466 -3.28 12.14 -38.66
C LEU A 466 -3.79 12.09 -37.22
N HIS A 467 -4.96 12.69 -36.97
CA HIS A 467 -5.58 12.71 -35.65
C HIS A 467 -6.67 11.65 -35.54
N THR A 468 -7.62 11.64 -36.48
CA THR A 468 -8.72 10.67 -36.49
C THR A 468 -9.29 10.47 -37.89
N ILE A 469 -10.00 9.35 -38.06
CA ILE A 469 -10.72 8.98 -39.27
C ILE A 469 -12.19 8.77 -38.91
N LEU A 470 -13.08 9.35 -39.72
CA LEU A 470 -14.51 9.10 -39.65
C LEU A 470 -14.98 8.50 -40.98
N ILE A 471 -15.85 7.50 -40.91
CA ILE A 471 -16.36 6.78 -42.09
C ILE A 471 -17.88 6.97 -42.16
N SER A 472 -18.40 7.24 -43.35
CA SER A 472 -19.84 7.24 -43.60
C SER A 472 -20.34 5.80 -43.75
N ASP A 473 -21.15 5.32 -42.80
CA ASP A 473 -21.74 3.97 -42.84
C ASP A 473 -23.13 3.95 -42.14
N ASN A 474 -24.01 3.09 -42.65
CA ASN A 474 -25.32 2.76 -42.06
C ASN A 474 -25.26 1.59 -41.07
N GLY A 475 -24.07 0.99 -40.88
CA GLY A 475 -23.85 -0.13 -39.98
C GLY A 475 -24.25 0.15 -38.53
N LEU A 476 -24.45 -0.93 -37.77
CA LEU A 476 -24.59 -0.86 -36.31
C LEU A 476 -23.18 -0.78 -35.71
N GLY A 477 -22.85 0.35 -35.09
CA GLY A 477 -21.64 0.50 -34.27
C GLY A 477 -21.94 0.29 -32.79
N THR A 478 -20.91 0.34 -31.96
CA THR A 478 -21.03 0.41 -30.50
C THR A 478 -21.05 1.85 -30.03
N GLU A 479 -21.59 2.10 -28.84
CA GLU A 479 -21.50 3.42 -28.21
C GLU A 479 -20.04 3.83 -27.99
N ASN A 480 -19.79 5.14 -28.10
CA ASN A 480 -18.51 5.73 -27.76
C ASN A 480 -18.22 5.54 -26.26
N LYS A 481 -17.00 5.11 -25.93
CA LYS A 481 -16.51 4.99 -24.56
C LYS A 481 -16.23 6.36 -23.87
N ASN A 482 -16.64 7.48 -24.46
CA ASN A 482 -16.49 8.85 -23.95
C ASN A 482 -15.03 9.31 -23.78
N TYR A 483 -14.12 8.90 -24.68
CA TYR A 483 -12.75 9.42 -24.71
C TYR A 483 -12.68 10.85 -25.27
N ASP A 484 -13.40 11.06 -26.36
CA ASP A 484 -13.68 12.33 -27.03
C ASP A 484 -15.15 12.35 -27.42
N THR A 485 -15.64 13.49 -27.90
CA THR A 485 -17.05 13.63 -28.32
C THR A 485 -17.08 14.00 -29.80
N CYS A 486 -17.75 13.19 -30.60
CA CYS A 486 -18.13 13.55 -31.95
C CYS A 486 -19.62 13.30 -32.12
N ASP A 487 -20.38 14.31 -32.54
CA ASP A 487 -21.82 14.21 -32.72
C ASP A 487 -22.26 14.66 -34.11
N SER A 488 -23.39 14.13 -34.58
CA SER A 488 -24.14 14.66 -35.71
C SER A 488 -25.53 15.05 -35.24
N SER A 489 -25.90 16.31 -35.42
CA SER A 489 -27.17 16.87 -34.94
C SER A 489 -27.43 16.66 -33.44
N GLY A 490 -26.37 16.64 -32.62
CA GLY A 490 -26.44 16.41 -31.17
C GLY A 490 -26.60 14.95 -30.76
N ILE A 491 -26.46 14.00 -31.68
CA ILE A 491 -26.41 12.56 -31.40
C ILE A 491 -24.97 12.09 -31.54
N GLU A 492 -24.41 11.55 -30.46
CA GLU A 492 -23.04 11.01 -30.43
C GLU A 492 -22.86 9.92 -31.50
N LEU A 493 -21.74 9.99 -32.21
CA LEU A 493 -21.39 9.05 -33.27
C LEU A 493 -20.96 7.71 -32.66
N GLN A 494 -21.56 6.63 -33.17
CA GLN A 494 -21.13 5.28 -32.85
C GLN A 494 -19.74 5.00 -33.43
N GLN A 495 -19.09 3.94 -32.95
CA GLN A 495 -17.79 3.50 -33.44
C GLN A 495 -17.79 2.02 -33.82
N ILE A 496 -16.94 1.66 -34.78
CA ILE A 496 -16.44 0.29 -34.95
C ILE A 496 -14.98 0.34 -34.55
N GLU A 497 -14.61 -0.45 -33.55
CA GLU A 497 -13.31 -0.35 -32.87
C GLU A 497 -13.08 1.08 -32.36
N GLN A 498 -12.17 1.84 -32.98
CA GLN A 498 -11.86 3.24 -32.63
C GLN A 498 -12.24 4.22 -33.76
N THR A 499 -12.87 3.74 -34.84
CA THR A 499 -13.24 4.58 -35.99
C THR A 499 -14.69 5.02 -35.85
N ARG A 500 -14.92 6.33 -35.93
CA ARG A 500 -16.26 6.92 -35.81
C ARG A 500 -17.08 6.70 -37.07
N ILE A 501 -18.37 6.43 -36.89
CA ILE A 501 -19.33 6.22 -37.97
C ILE A 501 -20.24 7.42 -38.08
N ILE A 502 -20.29 8.02 -39.27
CA ILE A 502 -21.20 9.10 -39.61
C ILE A 502 -22.45 8.47 -40.27
N PRO A 503 -23.66 8.65 -39.71
CA PRO A 503 -24.90 8.19 -40.33
C PRO A 503 -25.17 8.86 -41.68
N ASP A 504 -25.68 8.14 -42.67
CA ASP A 504 -25.96 8.65 -44.04
C ASP A 504 -26.86 9.89 -44.13
N ASN A 505 -27.69 10.13 -43.11
CA ASN A 505 -28.59 11.29 -43.06
C ASN A 505 -27.98 12.53 -42.40
N SER A 506 -26.71 12.46 -42.00
CA SER A 506 -25.98 13.56 -41.36
C SER A 506 -25.66 14.68 -42.35
N THR A 507 -25.87 15.93 -41.95
CA THR A 507 -25.51 17.11 -42.77
C THR A 507 -24.18 17.73 -42.36
N SER A 508 -23.80 17.57 -41.10
CA SER A 508 -22.54 18.04 -40.53
C SER A 508 -22.18 17.14 -39.34
N PHE A 509 -20.92 17.12 -38.97
CA PHE A 509 -20.47 16.53 -37.70
C PHE A 509 -19.70 17.57 -36.89
N ASN A 510 -19.87 17.51 -35.57
CA ASN A 510 -19.09 18.27 -34.60
C ASN A 510 -18.14 17.31 -33.91
N CYS A 511 -16.88 17.68 -33.74
CA CYS A 511 -15.91 16.87 -33.01
C CYS A 511 -15.10 17.73 -32.04
N THR A 512 -14.92 17.23 -30.83
CA THR A 512 -13.96 17.76 -29.86
C THR A 512 -12.63 17.01 -30.03
N LEU A 513 -11.69 17.63 -30.73
CA LEU A 513 -10.36 17.08 -30.94
C LEU A 513 -9.53 17.20 -29.66
N THR A 514 -8.84 16.13 -29.28
CA THR A 514 -8.01 15.99 -28.07
C THR A 514 -6.51 16.04 -28.41
N GLY A 515 -5.63 16.21 -27.43
CA GLY A 515 -4.17 16.19 -27.60
C GLY A 515 -3.50 17.54 -27.87
N MET A 516 -4.25 18.64 -27.86
CA MET A 516 -3.75 19.97 -28.21
C MET A 516 -2.78 20.52 -27.14
N ILE A 517 -1.79 21.30 -27.54
CA ILE A 517 -0.82 21.97 -26.66
C ILE A 517 -1.34 23.38 -26.34
N PRO A 518 -1.60 23.71 -25.06
CA PRO A 518 -2.04 25.05 -24.66
C PRO A 518 -1.10 26.16 -25.13
N GLY A 519 -1.68 27.26 -25.63
CA GLY A 519 -0.93 28.41 -26.16
C GLY A 519 -0.25 28.20 -27.53
N LYS A 520 -0.13 26.96 -28.04
CA LYS A 520 0.37 26.67 -29.39
C LYS A 520 -0.77 26.85 -30.40
N LEU A 521 -0.48 27.53 -31.51
CA LEU A 521 -1.40 27.58 -32.65
C LEU A 521 -1.29 26.26 -33.43
N HIS A 522 -2.42 25.57 -33.57
CA HIS A 522 -2.52 24.30 -34.28
C HIS A 522 -3.22 24.48 -35.63
N ASN A 523 -2.68 23.88 -36.69
CA ASN A 523 -3.33 23.82 -37.99
C ASN A 523 -4.19 22.55 -38.06
N ILE A 524 -5.50 22.71 -38.24
CA ILE A 524 -6.45 21.59 -38.32
C ILE A 524 -7.01 21.54 -39.74
N GLU A 525 -6.88 20.40 -40.39
CA GLU A 525 -7.32 20.18 -41.76
C GLU A 525 -8.18 18.93 -41.87
N VAL A 526 -9.29 19.01 -42.60
CA VAL A 526 -10.16 17.86 -42.85
C VAL A 526 -10.23 17.57 -44.34
N TYR A 527 -9.88 16.33 -44.68
CA TYR A 527 -9.90 15.80 -46.03
C TYR A 527 -11.05 14.83 -46.19
N ALA A 528 -11.84 15.01 -47.25
CA ALA A 528 -12.91 14.11 -47.66
C ALA A 528 -12.50 13.41 -48.95
N ASP A 529 -12.31 12.09 -48.92
CA ASP A 529 -11.74 11.30 -50.03
C ASP A 529 -10.47 11.94 -50.66
N ASP A 530 -9.57 12.42 -49.79
CA ASP A 530 -8.31 13.14 -50.12
C ASP A 530 -8.47 14.56 -50.72
N GLU A 531 -9.67 15.14 -50.74
CA GLU A 531 -9.89 16.57 -51.03
C GLU A 531 -10.04 17.40 -49.74
N LEU A 532 -9.28 18.48 -49.60
CA LEU A 532 -9.38 19.38 -48.45
C LEU A 532 -10.72 20.13 -48.47
N ILE A 533 -11.54 19.94 -47.43
CA ILE A 533 -12.88 20.55 -47.31
C ILE A 533 -12.99 21.56 -46.16
N PHE A 534 -12.14 21.46 -45.15
CA PHE A 534 -12.13 22.35 -43.99
C PHE A 534 -10.70 22.58 -43.53
N SER A 535 -10.38 23.82 -43.15
CA SER A 535 -9.09 24.18 -42.57
C SER A 535 -9.28 25.35 -41.60
N ILE A 536 -8.69 25.24 -40.42
CA ILE A 536 -8.72 26.29 -39.39
C ILE A 536 -7.39 26.30 -38.63
N ASN A 537 -7.00 27.48 -38.16
CA ASN A 537 -5.89 27.64 -37.23
C ASN A 537 -6.45 28.14 -35.90
N GLU A 538 -6.40 27.30 -34.88
CA GLU A 538 -6.97 27.54 -33.54
C GLU A 538 -5.95 27.19 -32.47
N ASN A 539 -6.15 27.70 -31.25
CA ASN A 539 -5.36 27.32 -30.08
C ASN A 539 -6.29 27.08 -28.90
N THR A 540 -5.82 26.32 -27.91
CA THR A 540 -6.57 26.15 -26.66
C THR A 540 -6.17 27.27 -25.69
N VAL A 541 -7.15 28.09 -25.32
CA VAL A 541 -6.98 29.21 -24.38
C VAL A 541 -7.25 28.84 -22.92
N SER A 542 -7.91 27.72 -22.68
CA SER A 542 -8.17 27.24 -21.32
C SER A 542 -6.85 26.83 -20.67
N VAL A 543 -6.60 27.37 -19.48
CA VAL A 543 -5.43 27.04 -18.67
C VAL A 543 -5.67 25.77 -17.86
N ASP A 544 -4.58 25.11 -17.50
CA ASP A 544 -4.61 23.98 -16.59
C ASP A 544 -5.11 24.41 -15.21
N ILE A 545 -5.82 23.50 -14.54
CA ILE A 545 -6.27 23.69 -13.16
C ILE A 545 -5.40 22.79 -12.29
N ILE A 546 -4.50 23.43 -11.55
CA ILE A 546 -3.66 22.78 -10.55
C ILE A 546 -4.31 23.06 -9.19
N PRO A 547 -4.83 22.03 -8.49
CA PRO A 547 -5.42 22.24 -7.19
C PRO A 547 -4.36 22.77 -6.22
N GLU A 548 -4.73 23.72 -5.38
CA GLU A 548 -3.87 24.10 -4.26
C GLU A 548 -3.66 22.86 -3.38
N ALA A 549 -2.42 22.69 -2.89
CA ALA A 549 -2.13 21.65 -1.90
C ALA A 549 -3.10 21.80 -0.72
N GLY A 550 -3.43 20.69 -0.05
CA GLY A 550 -4.34 20.70 1.09
C GLY A 550 -3.94 21.78 2.10
N ASP A 551 -4.93 22.45 2.71
CA ASP A 551 -4.66 23.57 3.62
C ASP A 551 -3.77 23.12 4.79
N THR A 552 -2.47 23.37 4.68
CA THR A 552 -1.49 23.10 5.73
C THR A 552 -1.46 24.22 6.76
N SER A 553 -2.29 25.26 6.63
CA SER A 553 -2.36 26.35 7.62
C SER A 553 -2.63 25.87 9.04
N PRO A 554 -3.43 24.81 9.32
CA PRO A 554 -3.57 24.27 10.67
C PRO A 554 -2.26 23.63 11.17
N VAL A 555 -1.53 22.94 10.30
CA VAL A 555 -0.21 22.35 10.58
C VAL A 555 0.79 23.46 10.88
N MET A 556 0.88 24.46 10.02
CA MET A 556 1.80 25.60 10.14
C MET A 556 1.45 26.49 11.33
N PHE A 557 0.16 26.69 11.62
CA PHE A 557 -0.31 27.36 12.82
C PHE A 557 0.10 26.57 14.07
N ALA A 558 -0.04 25.24 14.06
CA ALA A 558 0.38 24.42 15.17
C ALA A 558 1.89 24.47 15.38
N ILE A 559 2.70 24.35 14.32
CA ILE A 559 4.15 24.53 14.37
C ILE A 559 4.49 25.92 14.93
N GLY A 560 3.82 26.97 14.44
CA GLY A 560 3.98 28.33 14.93
C GLY A 560 3.63 28.48 16.42
N ALA A 561 2.50 27.93 16.85
CA ALA A 561 2.06 27.94 18.24
C ALA A 561 3.02 27.16 19.15
N ILE A 562 3.57 26.05 18.66
CA ILE A 562 4.60 25.26 19.31
C ILE A 562 5.88 26.07 19.48
N VAL A 563 6.38 26.69 18.40
CA VAL A 563 7.58 27.54 18.42
C VAL A 563 7.39 28.70 19.40
N VAL A 564 6.25 29.38 19.36
CA VAL A 564 5.92 30.49 20.26
C VAL A 564 5.84 30.02 21.71
N SER A 565 5.21 28.87 21.97
CA SER A 565 5.14 28.27 23.30
C SER A 565 6.51 27.88 23.83
N LEU A 566 7.40 27.39 22.96
CA LEU A 566 8.80 27.09 23.27
C LEU A 566 9.57 28.37 23.61
N ILE A 567 9.45 29.41 22.80
CA ILE A 567 10.07 30.71 23.06
C ILE A 567 9.57 31.28 24.40
N ALA A 568 8.28 31.17 24.69
CA ALA A 568 7.69 31.60 25.96
C ALA A 568 8.23 30.79 27.14
N LEU A 569 8.27 29.46 27.04
CA LEU A 569 8.81 28.56 28.06
C LEU A 569 10.30 28.82 28.33
N LEU A 570 11.12 28.95 27.29
CA LEU A 570 12.54 29.26 27.42
C LEU A 570 12.75 30.67 27.99
N SER A 571 11.90 31.64 27.65
CA SER A 571 11.94 33.00 28.20
C SER A 571 11.56 33.04 29.68
N ILE A 572 10.55 32.26 30.09
CA ILE A 572 10.15 32.08 31.49
C ILE A 572 11.26 31.36 32.27
N GLY A 573 11.85 30.31 31.70
CA GLY A 573 13.00 29.59 32.26
C GLY A 573 14.19 30.52 32.49
N ALA A 574 14.58 31.28 31.46
CA ALA A 574 15.63 32.29 31.55
C ALA A 574 15.31 33.40 32.57
N GLY A 575 14.04 33.78 32.72
CA GLY A 575 13.57 34.74 33.72
C GLY A 575 13.67 34.20 35.16
N ARG A 576 13.30 32.93 35.37
CA ARG A 576 13.44 32.24 36.66
C ARG A 576 14.91 32.05 37.02
N ASP A 577 15.76 31.66 36.07
CA ASP A 577 17.20 31.52 36.30
C ASP A 577 17.87 32.85 36.64
N ARG A 578 17.43 33.95 36.02
CA ARG A 578 17.91 35.30 36.34
C ARG A 578 17.49 35.72 37.76
N LYS A 579 16.27 35.39 38.19
CA LYS A 579 15.83 35.57 39.60
C LYS A 579 16.63 34.70 40.58
N LEU A 580 17.07 33.51 40.16
CA LEU A 580 17.84 32.56 40.97
C LEU A 580 19.36 32.80 40.91
N GLY A 581 19.84 33.84 40.22
CA GLY A 581 21.27 34.17 40.12
C GLY A 581 22.10 33.23 39.23
N ARG A 582 21.47 32.37 38.43
CA ARG A 582 22.13 31.39 37.56
C ARG A 582 22.51 32.03 36.22
N THR A 583 23.67 32.66 36.14
CA THR A 583 24.10 33.48 34.98
C THR A 583 24.58 32.67 33.76
N ASN A 584 24.90 31.39 33.93
CA ASN A 584 25.42 30.52 32.85
C ASN A 584 24.35 29.69 32.10
N SER A 585 23.06 29.77 32.45
CA SER A 585 22.04 28.89 31.84
C SER A 585 21.53 29.35 30.46
N ARG A 586 21.84 30.59 30.04
CA ARG A 586 21.31 31.17 28.79
C ARG A 586 21.70 30.37 27.54
N PHE A 587 22.94 29.88 27.49
CA PHE A 587 23.40 29.06 26.38
C PHE A 587 22.79 27.65 26.41
N ALA A 588 22.56 27.07 27.59
CA ALA A 588 21.97 25.73 27.73
C ALA A 588 20.55 25.65 27.14
N HIS A 589 19.73 26.68 27.35
CA HIS A 589 18.38 26.77 26.77
C HIS A 589 18.42 26.86 25.25
N LEU A 590 19.37 27.62 24.70
CA LEU A 590 19.53 27.78 23.25
C LEU A 590 20.04 26.49 22.58
N TYR A 591 20.87 25.69 23.26
CA TYR A 591 21.34 24.40 22.75
C TYR A 591 20.28 23.30 22.80
N ILE A 592 19.35 23.34 23.76
CA ILE A 592 18.27 22.33 23.90
C ILE A 592 17.03 22.70 23.05
N ALA A 593 16.86 23.99 22.72
CA ALA A 593 15.70 24.48 21.98
C ALA A 593 15.40 23.73 20.67
N PRO A 594 16.37 23.43 19.78
CA PRO A 594 16.09 22.70 18.55
C PRO A 594 15.58 21.28 18.80
N ALA A 595 16.11 20.60 19.81
CA ALA A 595 15.68 19.25 20.17
C ALA A 595 14.26 19.23 20.77
N VAL A 596 13.94 20.19 21.64
CA VAL A 596 12.57 20.31 22.19
C VAL A 596 11.59 20.73 21.10
N LEU A 597 12.00 21.59 20.16
CA LEU A 597 11.16 21.96 19.03
C LEU A 597 10.83 20.76 18.15
N ALA A 598 11.85 19.99 17.76
CA ALA A 598 11.66 18.75 17.01
C ALA A 598 10.74 17.79 17.76
N LEU A 599 10.90 17.63 19.08
CA LEU A 599 10.06 16.78 19.91
C LEU A 599 8.59 17.25 19.94
N VAL A 600 8.34 18.55 20.07
CA VAL A 600 6.96 19.05 20.09
C VAL A 600 6.29 18.94 18.72
N VAL A 601 7.00 19.26 17.64
CA VAL A 601 6.47 19.16 16.27
C VAL A 601 6.26 17.70 15.86
N LEU A 602 7.22 16.81 16.10
CA LEU A 602 7.14 15.43 15.61
C LEU A 602 6.34 14.50 16.53
N THR A 603 6.20 14.82 17.83
CA THR A 603 5.51 13.94 18.79
C THR A 603 4.20 14.50 19.28
N PHE A 604 4.15 15.78 19.69
CA PHE A 604 2.94 16.32 20.32
C PHE A 604 1.90 16.80 19.30
N TYR A 605 2.33 17.34 18.15
CA TYR A 605 1.38 17.78 17.12
C TYR A 605 0.54 16.63 16.56
N PRO A 606 1.11 15.49 16.08
CA PRO A 606 0.30 14.38 15.59
C PRO A 606 -0.66 13.83 16.62
N VAL A 607 -0.27 13.82 17.91
CA VAL A 607 -1.15 13.43 19.01
C VAL A 607 -2.33 14.40 19.12
N ILE A 608 -2.09 15.71 19.17
CA ILE A 608 -3.17 16.71 19.27
C ILE A 608 -4.08 16.65 18.04
N TYR A 609 -3.51 16.47 16.85
CA TYR A 609 -4.26 16.32 15.61
C TYR A 609 -5.12 15.05 15.62
N GLY A 610 -4.58 13.90 16.03
CA GLY A 610 -5.34 12.66 16.24
C GLY A 610 -6.46 12.83 17.27
N PHE A 611 -6.22 13.57 18.35
CA PHE A 611 -7.28 13.94 19.30
C PHE A 611 -8.39 14.74 18.61
N TRP A 612 -8.07 15.66 17.71
CA TRP A 612 -9.09 16.40 16.97
C TRP A 612 -9.84 15.51 15.95
N LEU A 613 -9.12 14.69 15.17
CA LEU A 613 -9.69 13.71 14.24
C LEU A 613 -10.69 12.77 14.92
N SER A 614 -10.45 12.40 16.18
CA SER A 614 -11.36 11.51 16.92
C SER A 614 -12.77 12.07 17.12
N PHE A 615 -12.98 13.37 16.89
CA PHE A 615 -14.30 14.03 16.95
C PHE A 615 -14.86 14.41 15.58
N THR A 616 -14.24 13.93 14.49
CA THR A 616 -14.62 14.25 13.11
C THR A 616 -14.99 12.99 12.32
N ASP A 617 -15.66 13.17 11.18
CA ASP A 617 -15.98 12.13 10.19
C ASP A 617 -14.84 11.86 9.19
N ALA A 618 -13.59 12.17 9.57
CA ALA A 618 -12.44 11.96 8.69
C ALA A 618 -12.30 10.50 8.23
N ASP A 619 -12.19 10.31 6.94
CA ASP A 619 -11.97 9.02 6.27
C ASP A 619 -11.02 9.18 5.07
N GLN A 620 -10.87 8.13 4.26
CA GLN A 620 -10.02 8.12 3.07
C GLN A 620 -10.42 9.13 1.99
N THR A 621 -11.70 9.50 1.88
CA THR A 621 -12.21 10.40 0.81
C THR A 621 -12.30 11.85 1.27
N HIS A 622 -12.45 12.10 2.58
CA HIS A 622 -12.67 13.43 3.18
C HIS A 622 -11.47 13.99 3.96
N LEU A 623 -10.29 13.39 3.85
CA LEU A 623 -9.13 13.86 4.62
C LEU A 623 -8.69 15.28 4.20
N GLY A 624 -8.92 16.25 5.09
CA GLY A 624 -8.71 17.68 4.90
C GLY A 624 -10.01 18.50 4.97
N GLU A 625 -11.16 17.88 4.72
CA GLU A 625 -12.49 18.52 4.63
C GLU A 625 -13.49 18.01 5.69
N GLN A 626 -13.03 17.20 6.64
CA GLN A 626 -13.84 16.60 7.70
C GLN A 626 -14.66 17.60 8.54
N SER A 627 -15.87 17.19 8.88
CA SER A 627 -16.80 17.88 9.76
C SER A 627 -16.75 17.35 11.19
N PHE A 628 -17.10 18.22 12.14
CA PHE A 628 -17.15 17.84 13.55
C PHE A 628 -18.45 17.08 13.88
N ILE A 629 -18.32 15.82 14.31
CA ILE A 629 -19.43 14.91 14.65
C ILE A 629 -19.53 14.61 16.16
N GLY A 630 -18.66 15.20 16.99
CA GLY A 630 -18.73 15.07 18.45
C GLY A 630 -18.21 13.71 18.95
N LEU A 631 -19.00 12.98 19.74
CA LEU A 631 -18.57 11.73 20.41
C LEU A 631 -18.98 10.44 19.68
N ALA A 632 -19.44 10.55 18.42
CA ALA A 632 -19.95 9.41 17.66
C ALA A 632 -18.90 8.28 17.55
N ASN A 633 -17.68 8.61 17.13
CA ASN A 633 -16.58 7.65 17.03
C ASN A 633 -16.30 6.93 18.36
N PHE A 634 -16.31 7.65 19.49
CA PHE A 634 -16.09 7.03 20.80
C PHE A 634 -17.20 6.05 21.18
N TRP A 635 -18.46 6.36 20.84
CA TRP A 635 -19.59 5.47 21.08
C TRP A 635 -19.46 4.20 20.24
N GLU A 636 -19.08 4.34 18.97
CA GLU A 636 -18.82 3.23 18.07
C GLU A 636 -17.74 2.30 18.63
N VAL A 637 -16.60 2.85 19.06
CA VAL A 637 -15.50 2.06 19.64
C VAL A 637 -15.93 1.29 20.89
N ILE A 638 -16.59 1.93 21.85
CA ILE A 638 -16.94 1.26 23.12
C ILE A 638 -18.11 0.28 22.99
N THR A 639 -18.90 0.37 21.91
CA THR A 639 -20.02 -0.54 21.65
C THR A 639 -19.71 -1.62 20.62
N ALA A 640 -18.52 -1.59 20.01
CA ALA A 640 -18.03 -2.65 19.13
C ALA A 640 -17.96 -4.00 19.87
N SER A 641 -18.45 -5.06 19.22
CA SER A 641 -18.62 -6.41 19.80
C SER A 641 -17.31 -7.06 20.24
N GLY A 642 -16.17 -6.70 19.62
CA GLY A 642 -14.85 -7.19 20.00
C GLY A 642 -14.04 -6.30 20.96
N PHE A 643 -14.52 -5.12 21.35
CA PHE A 643 -13.76 -4.15 22.17
C PHE A 643 -13.21 -4.76 23.47
N ILE A 644 -14.04 -5.51 24.18
CA ILE A 644 -13.66 -6.13 25.45
C ILE A 644 -12.65 -7.26 25.23
N ARG A 645 -12.85 -8.09 24.19
CA ARG A 645 -11.95 -9.23 23.86
C ARG A 645 -10.55 -8.72 23.57
N VAL A 646 -10.41 -7.79 22.62
CA VAL A 646 -9.11 -7.23 22.22
C VAL A 646 -8.44 -6.49 23.38
N THR A 647 -9.20 -5.78 24.21
CA THR A 647 -8.66 -5.09 25.40
C THR A 647 -8.12 -6.08 26.43
N LEU A 648 -8.86 -7.14 26.72
CA LEU A 648 -8.43 -8.16 27.68
C LEU A 648 -7.22 -8.93 27.17
N PHE A 649 -7.20 -9.31 25.89
CA PHE A 649 -6.05 -9.97 25.29
C PHE A 649 -4.82 -9.05 25.31
N THR A 650 -4.96 -7.78 24.93
CA THR A 650 -3.87 -6.79 25.00
C THR A 650 -3.28 -6.70 26.42
N LEU A 651 -4.12 -6.74 27.46
CA LEU A 651 -3.65 -6.74 28.85
C LEU A 651 -2.92 -8.05 29.21
N VAL A 652 -3.47 -9.20 28.85
CA VAL A 652 -2.84 -10.52 29.09
C VAL A 652 -1.51 -10.61 28.37
N TRP A 653 -1.49 -10.30 27.07
CA TRP A 653 -0.32 -10.17 26.21
C TRP A 653 0.77 -9.33 26.89
N THR A 654 0.42 -8.11 27.31
CA THR A 654 1.36 -7.15 27.87
C THR A 654 1.92 -7.65 29.20
N ILE A 655 1.06 -8.11 30.11
CA ILE A 655 1.48 -8.57 31.43
C ILE A 655 2.35 -9.82 31.33
N ALA A 656 1.97 -10.78 30.48
CA ALA A 656 2.73 -12.02 30.28
C ALA A 656 4.14 -11.73 29.74
N ASN A 657 4.23 -10.95 28.66
CA ASN A 657 5.49 -10.58 28.04
C ASN A 657 6.39 -9.78 28.99
N VAL A 658 5.89 -8.69 29.61
CA VAL A 658 6.72 -7.84 30.48
C VAL A 658 7.22 -8.60 31.70
N SER A 659 6.37 -9.45 32.29
CA SER A 659 6.76 -10.29 33.42
C SER A 659 7.87 -11.27 33.01
N ALA A 660 7.76 -11.87 31.84
CA ALA A 660 8.77 -12.78 31.30
C ALA A 660 10.06 -12.05 30.90
N HIS A 661 9.99 -10.90 30.23
CA HIS A 661 11.15 -10.09 29.86
C HIS A 661 11.97 -9.71 31.08
N ILE A 662 11.31 -9.23 32.14
CA ILE A 662 11.98 -8.85 33.39
C ILE A 662 12.48 -10.09 34.13
N GLY A 663 11.65 -11.12 34.27
CA GLY A 663 11.98 -12.33 35.02
C GLY A 663 13.17 -13.08 34.42
N LEU A 664 13.10 -13.37 33.11
CA LEU A 664 14.18 -14.04 32.37
C LEU A 664 15.39 -13.11 32.20
N GLY A 665 15.17 -11.82 31.95
CA GLY A 665 16.24 -10.83 31.86
C GLY A 665 17.04 -10.72 33.16
N LEU A 666 16.35 -10.63 34.31
CA LEU A 666 16.97 -10.64 35.64
C LEU A 666 17.72 -11.95 35.90
N PHE A 667 17.10 -13.08 35.57
CA PHE A 667 17.72 -14.40 35.74
C PHE A 667 19.03 -14.50 34.96
N LEU A 668 19.03 -14.15 33.67
CA LEU A 668 20.23 -14.15 32.83
C LEU A 668 21.27 -13.12 33.29
N ALA A 669 20.83 -11.94 33.73
CA ALA A 669 21.72 -10.90 34.25
C ALA A 669 22.49 -11.38 35.50
N LEU A 670 21.79 -12.04 36.44
CA LEU A 670 22.40 -12.63 37.64
C LEU A 670 23.40 -13.73 37.30
N ILE A 671 23.07 -14.61 36.34
CA ILE A 671 23.97 -15.65 35.85
C ILE A 671 25.25 -15.02 35.32
N LEU A 672 25.14 -14.06 34.40
CA LEU A 672 26.30 -13.43 33.76
C LEU A 672 27.15 -12.61 34.76
N GLN A 673 26.57 -12.14 35.85
CA GLN A 673 27.30 -11.45 36.91
C GLN A 673 28.14 -12.41 37.77
N TYR A 674 27.78 -13.69 37.86
CA TYR A 674 28.48 -14.68 38.67
C TYR A 674 29.96 -14.82 38.27
N SER A 675 30.89 -14.67 39.23
CA SER A 675 32.33 -14.53 38.98
C SER A 675 32.99 -15.73 38.28
N ASN A 676 32.44 -16.93 38.43
CA ASN A 676 33.03 -18.17 37.91
C ASN A 676 32.69 -18.51 36.45
N ILE A 677 31.88 -17.70 35.76
CA ILE A 677 31.58 -17.93 34.33
C ILE A 677 32.73 -17.41 33.47
N ARG A 678 33.35 -18.31 32.70
CA ARG A 678 34.36 -17.97 31.68
C ARG A 678 33.65 -17.56 30.38
N GLY A 679 34.24 -16.64 29.62
CA GLY A 679 33.68 -16.25 28.31
C GLY A 679 32.44 -15.33 28.36
N LYS A 680 32.23 -14.59 29.46
CA LYS A 680 31.08 -13.71 29.67
C LYS A 680 30.78 -12.76 28.50
N THR A 681 31.82 -12.22 27.87
CA THR A 681 31.67 -11.33 26.71
C THR A 681 31.00 -12.07 25.55
N ALA A 682 31.42 -13.29 25.24
CA ALA A 682 30.83 -14.08 24.16
C ALA A 682 29.34 -14.41 24.44
N TYR A 683 29.02 -14.83 25.67
CA TYR A 683 27.62 -15.07 26.06
C TYR A 683 26.77 -13.81 25.96
N ARG A 684 27.28 -12.66 26.43
CA ARG A 684 26.57 -11.37 26.31
C ARG A 684 26.33 -11.00 24.84
N THR A 685 27.34 -11.14 23.99
CA THR A 685 27.21 -10.84 22.56
C THR A 685 26.17 -11.74 21.90
N LEU A 686 26.21 -13.05 22.15
CA LEU A 686 25.29 -14.01 21.55
C LEU A 686 23.84 -13.82 22.02
N LEU A 687 23.64 -13.60 23.32
CA LEU A 687 22.31 -13.34 23.90
C LEU A 687 21.73 -11.98 23.50
N LEU A 688 22.56 -11.06 22.97
CA LEU A 688 22.12 -9.74 22.48
C LEU A 688 21.66 -9.77 21.02
N LEU A 689 22.03 -10.82 20.26
CA LEU A 689 21.69 -10.95 18.85
C LEU A 689 20.19 -10.77 18.52
N PRO A 690 19.24 -11.35 19.28
CA PRO A 690 17.82 -11.19 18.97
C PRO A 690 17.34 -9.74 18.94
N TRP A 691 17.96 -8.88 19.75
CA TRP A 691 17.64 -7.45 19.80
C TRP A 691 18.45 -6.60 18.79
N ALA A 692 19.60 -7.10 18.34
CA ALA A 692 20.43 -6.42 17.35
C ALA A 692 19.90 -6.58 15.92
N VAL A 693 19.19 -7.69 15.63
CA VAL A 693 18.55 -7.92 14.33
C VAL A 693 17.22 -7.14 14.28
N PRO A 694 16.89 -6.47 13.16
CA PRO A 694 15.59 -5.84 12.98
C PRO A 694 14.44 -6.82 13.27
N SER A 695 13.45 -6.37 14.05
CA SER A 695 12.35 -7.24 14.49
C SER A 695 11.56 -7.81 13.31
N TYR A 696 11.36 -7.02 12.25
CA TYR A 696 10.62 -7.41 11.05
C TYR A 696 11.14 -8.74 10.46
N ILE A 697 12.45 -8.82 10.19
CA ILE A 697 13.09 -10.02 9.64
C ILE A 697 12.99 -11.18 10.63
N SER A 698 13.25 -10.93 11.91
CA SER A 698 13.21 -11.97 12.94
C SER A 698 11.83 -12.60 13.05
N VAL A 699 10.77 -11.78 13.00
CA VAL A 699 9.39 -12.24 13.11
C VAL A 699 8.96 -13.07 11.91
N LEU A 700 9.32 -12.65 10.68
CA LEU A 700 9.02 -13.44 9.47
C LEU A 700 9.75 -14.79 9.47
N VAL A 701 10.99 -14.84 9.94
CA VAL A 701 11.72 -16.11 10.12
C VAL A 701 11.01 -17.00 11.13
N TRP A 702 10.58 -16.46 12.27
CA TRP A 702 9.79 -17.22 13.25
C TRP A 702 8.47 -17.72 12.67
N LYS A 703 7.75 -16.88 11.93
CA LYS A 703 6.52 -17.28 11.23
C LYS A 703 6.77 -18.46 10.30
N GLY A 704 7.83 -18.43 9.50
CA GLY A 704 8.24 -19.54 8.64
C GLY A 704 8.63 -20.80 9.42
N MET A 705 9.35 -20.65 10.53
CA MET A 705 9.74 -21.78 11.39
C MET A 705 8.57 -22.48 12.06
N PHE A 706 7.49 -21.75 12.36
CA PHE A 706 6.26 -22.27 12.98
C PHE A 706 5.20 -22.73 11.95
N GLN A 707 5.50 -22.66 10.65
CA GLN A 707 4.65 -23.30 9.64
C GLN A 707 4.63 -24.83 9.84
N PRO A 708 3.60 -25.53 9.34
CA PRO A 708 3.53 -26.99 9.41
C PRO A 708 4.76 -27.69 8.84
N SER A 709 5.28 -27.22 7.69
CA SER A 709 6.53 -27.66 7.06
C SER A 709 7.80 -26.97 7.58
N GLY A 710 7.66 -26.21 8.67
CA GLY A 710 8.72 -25.39 9.25
C GLY A 710 9.68 -26.18 10.15
N LEU A 711 10.84 -25.57 10.39
CA LEU A 711 11.94 -26.16 11.17
C LEU A 711 11.52 -26.69 12.56
N ILE A 712 10.55 -26.06 13.23
CA ILE A 712 10.14 -26.47 14.57
C ILE A 712 9.48 -27.84 14.55
N ASN A 713 8.58 -28.08 13.61
CA ASN A 713 7.91 -29.37 13.44
C ASN A 713 8.89 -30.46 13.02
N ASP A 714 9.80 -30.16 12.09
CA ASP A 714 10.89 -31.07 11.69
C ASP A 714 11.76 -31.52 12.87
N LEU A 715 12.11 -30.58 13.77
CA LEU A 715 12.93 -30.87 14.95
C LEU A 715 12.17 -31.66 16.03
N LEU A 716 10.88 -31.40 16.19
CA LEU A 716 10.03 -32.07 17.18
C LEU A 716 9.50 -33.42 16.67
N GLY A 717 9.55 -33.67 15.36
CA GLY A 717 8.88 -34.81 14.72
C GLY A 717 7.35 -34.72 14.85
N THR A 718 6.81 -33.50 14.81
CA THR A 718 5.38 -33.20 14.91
C THR A 718 4.88 -32.52 13.64
N ASP A 719 3.57 -32.45 13.47
CA ASP A 719 2.85 -31.84 12.36
C ASP A 719 1.83 -30.79 12.87
N ILE A 720 2.13 -30.18 14.02
CA ILE A 720 1.20 -29.26 14.70
C ILE A 720 1.14 -27.94 13.94
N ASN A 721 -0.08 -27.53 13.58
CA ASN A 721 -0.31 -26.21 13.00
C ASN A 721 -0.52 -25.16 14.09
N PHE A 722 0.58 -24.63 14.62
CA PHE A 722 0.56 -23.72 15.76
C PHE A 722 -0.17 -22.39 15.49
N LEU A 723 -0.16 -21.91 14.25
CA LEU A 723 -0.71 -20.59 13.89
C LEU A 723 -2.18 -20.64 13.45
N SER A 724 -2.72 -21.82 13.15
CA SER A 724 -4.13 -22.00 12.80
C SER A 724 -5.05 -22.26 14.00
N ASP A 725 -4.51 -22.59 15.17
CA ASP A 725 -5.29 -22.68 16.42
C ASP A 725 -5.21 -21.34 17.18
N PRO A 726 -6.32 -20.72 17.62
CA PRO A 726 -6.29 -19.44 18.33
C PRO A 726 -5.40 -19.44 19.56
N THR A 727 -5.47 -20.50 20.38
CA THR A 727 -4.68 -20.59 21.61
C THR A 727 -3.20 -20.78 21.29
N GLY A 728 -2.89 -21.62 20.31
CA GLY A 728 -1.55 -21.84 19.76
C GLY A 728 -0.95 -20.54 19.25
N ALA A 729 -1.68 -19.82 18.40
CA ALA A 729 -1.25 -18.56 17.81
C ALA A 729 -0.96 -17.52 18.90
N GLN A 730 -1.88 -17.32 19.85
CA GLN A 730 -1.71 -16.43 21.01
C GLN A 730 -0.48 -16.81 21.86
N ILE A 731 -0.22 -18.10 22.07
CA ILE A 731 0.98 -18.55 22.82
C ILE A 731 2.25 -18.26 22.02
N ILE A 732 2.27 -18.59 20.73
CA ILE A 732 3.45 -18.42 19.88
C ILE A 732 3.83 -16.95 19.73
N VAL A 733 2.87 -16.06 19.47
CA VAL A 733 3.18 -14.63 19.38
C VAL A 733 3.77 -14.10 20.70
N ILE A 734 3.29 -14.59 21.86
CA ILE A 734 3.84 -14.23 23.17
C ILE A 734 5.28 -14.75 23.29
N LEU A 735 5.53 -16.00 22.93
CA LEU A 735 6.87 -16.60 23.01
C LEU A 735 7.90 -15.87 22.13
N VAL A 736 7.51 -15.52 20.90
CA VAL A 736 8.39 -14.78 19.98
C VAL A 736 8.69 -13.39 20.53
N ASN A 737 7.68 -12.68 21.05
CA ASN A 737 7.92 -11.38 21.68
C ASN A 737 8.76 -11.49 22.97
N ILE A 738 8.61 -12.55 23.76
CA ILE A 738 9.50 -12.84 24.89
C ILE A 738 10.94 -12.95 24.42
N TRP A 739 11.20 -13.73 23.37
CA TRP A 739 12.54 -13.93 22.81
C TRP A 739 13.18 -12.60 22.33
N LEU A 740 12.40 -11.73 21.71
CA LEU A 740 12.84 -10.41 21.26
C LEU A 740 13.15 -9.44 22.41
N GLY A 741 12.34 -9.44 23.48
CA GLY A 741 12.44 -8.44 24.55
C GLY A 741 13.41 -8.78 25.70
N VAL A 742 13.68 -10.07 25.95
CA VAL A 742 14.58 -10.52 27.03
C VAL A 742 16.00 -9.91 26.96
N PRO A 743 16.67 -9.82 25.80
CA PRO A 743 18.04 -9.30 25.73
C PRO A 743 18.18 -7.87 26.25
N PHE A 744 17.23 -7.00 25.92
CA PHE A 744 17.23 -5.61 26.36
C PHE A 744 17.09 -5.52 27.90
N MET A 745 16.15 -6.27 28.48
CA MET A 745 15.95 -6.30 29.93
C MET A 745 17.18 -6.90 30.64
N MET A 746 17.75 -7.98 30.12
CA MET A 746 18.98 -8.58 30.64
C MET A 746 20.12 -7.56 30.69
N MET A 747 20.35 -6.82 29.61
CA MET A 747 21.44 -5.83 29.54
C MET A 747 21.21 -4.65 30.48
N SER A 748 19.99 -4.12 30.50
CA SER A 748 19.62 -3.00 31.37
C SER A 748 19.76 -3.37 32.85
N ILE A 749 19.24 -4.54 33.24
CA ILE A 749 19.35 -5.06 34.60
C ILE A 749 20.80 -5.39 34.95
N SER A 750 21.59 -5.95 34.03
CA SER A 750 23.03 -6.18 34.24
C SER A 750 23.78 -4.89 34.53
N GLY A 751 23.42 -3.77 33.87
CA GLY A 751 23.98 -2.45 34.15
C GLY A 751 23.60 -1.95 35.54
N ALA A 752 22.32 -2.05 35.90
CA ALA A 752 21.81 -1.67 37.22
C ALA A 752 22.46 -2.48 38.36
N LEU A 753 22.59 -3.80 38.18
CA LEU A 753 23.25 -4.69 39.14
C LEU A 753 24.73 -4.36 39.33
N GLN A 754 25.41 -3.84 38.31
CA GLN A 754 26.82 -3.41 38.41
C GLN A 754 26.99 -2.08 39.15
N ALA A 755 25.95 -1.25 39.20
CA ALA A 755 25.95 0.02 39.91
C ALA A 755 25.75 -0.13 41.44
N LEU A 756 25.32 -1.30 41.91
CA LEU A 756 25.11 -1.55 43.33
C LEU A 756 26.46 -1.56 44.10
N PRO A 757 26.57 -0.89 45.27
CA PRO A 757 27.79 -0.86 46.06
C PRO A 757 28.23 -2.27 46.50
N ARG A 758 29.49 -2.62 46.26
CA ARG A 758 30.04 -3.94 46.62
C ARG A 758 30.13 -4.15 48.13
N ASP A 759 30.40 -3.09 48.88
CA ASP A 759 30.56 -3.11 50.34
C ASP A 759 29.33 -3.69 51.06
N MET A 760 28.12 -3.49 50.51
CA MET A 760 26.89 -4.08 51.05
C MET A 760 26.88 -5.61 50.94
N TYR A 761 27.41 -6.15 49.85
CA TYR A 761 27.50 -7.59 49.62
C TYR A 761 28.60 -8.23 50.47
N GLU A 762 29.74 -7.54 50.64
CA GLU A 762 30.83 -8.00 51.52
C GLU A 762 30.39 -8.03 52.99
N ALA A 763 29.67 -6.99 53.45
CA ALA A 763 29.10 -6.97 54.80
C ALA A 763 28.09 -8.12 55.02
N ALA A 764 27.21 -8.36 54.04
CA ALA A 764 26.26 -9.48 54.11
C ALA A 764 26.95 -10.85 54.16
N GLU A 765 28.06 -11.03 53.43
CA GLU A 765 28.85 -12.26 53.44
C GLU A 765 29.53 -12.49 54.80
N VAL A 766 30.02 -11.43 55.45
CA VAL A 766 30.56 -11.48 56.83
C VAL A 766 29.48 -11.91 57.83
N ASP A 767 28.24 -11.43 57.65
CA ASP A 767 27.07 -11.81 58.46
C ASP A 767 26.47 -13.19 58.09
N GLY A 768 27.07 -13.90 57.13
CA GLY A 768 26.63 -15.23 56.68
C GLY A 768 25.35 -15.21 55.82
N ILE A 769 24.94 -14.05 55.32
CA ILE A 769 23.76 -13.87 54.45
C ILE A 769 24.20 -14.08 53.00
N THR A 770 23.94 -15.26 52.44
CA THR A 770 24.32 -15.60 51.05
C THR A 770 23.14 -16.12 50.21
N GLY A 771 23.33 -16.19 48.89
CA GLY A 771 22.40 -16.82 47.96
C GLY A 771 21.03 -16.13 47.89
N TRP A 772 19.94 -16.91 48.04
CA TRP A 772 18.57 -16.40 47.96
C TRP A 772 18.24 -15.34 49.01
N ASN A 773 18.79 -15.46 50.22
CA ASN A 773 18.56 -14.49 51.29
C ASN A 773 19.20 -13.14 50.96
N ALA A 774 20.41 -13.15 50.38
CA ALA A 774 21.07 -11.94 49.88
C ALA A 774 20.29 -11.35 48.70
N PHE A 775 19.82 -12.17 47.77
CA PHE A 775 19.00 -11.69 46.65
C PHE A 775 17.70 -11.02 47.11
N ARG A 776 16.90 -11.70 47.95
CA ARG A 776 15.58 -11.21 48.37
C ARG A 776 15.66 -9.96 49.26
N HIS A 777 16.66 -9.85 50.12
CA HIS A 777 16.73 -8.79 51.12
C HIS A 777 17.73 -7.67 50.77
N LEU A 778 18.75 -7.93 49.96
CA LEU A 778 19.69 -6.91 49.50
C LEU A 778 19.49 -6.58 48.02
N THR A 779 19.61 -7.54 47.10
CA THR A 779 19.64 -7.22 45.67
C THR A 779 18.30 -6.71 45.15
N LEU A 780 17.21 -7.47 45.31
CA LEU A 780 15.90 -7.16 44.74
C LEU A 780 15.32 -5.83 45.24
N PRO A 781 15.39 -5.48 46.55
CA PRO A 781 14.90 -4.19 47.03
C PRO A 781 15.68 -3.01 46.45
N ASN A 782 17.01 -3.11 46.35
CA ASN A 782 17.84 -2.04 45.78
C ASN A 782 17.68 -1.94 44.26
N LEU A 783 17.47 -3.08 43.59
CA LEU A 783 17.22 -3.15 42.15
C LEU A 783 15.83 -2.63 41.76
N LYS A 784 14.88 -2.53 42.70
CA LYS A 784 13.53 -1.97 42.47
C LYS A 784 13.60 -0.58 41.83
N SER A 785 14.58 0.24 42.21
CA SER A 785 14.83 1.58 41.64
C SER A 785 15.06 1.56 40.12
N ALA A 786 15.62 0.47 39.58
CA ALA A 786 15.78 0.24 38.15
C ALA A 786 14.62 -0.59 37.55
N LEU A 787 14.13 -1.60 38.25
CA LEU A 787 13.07 -2.49 37.74
C LEU A 787 11.74 -1.77 37.52
N VAL A 788 11.36 -0.84 38.41
CA VAL A 788 10.10 -0.09 38.30
C VAL A 788 10.04 0.71 36.99
N PRO A 789 11.00 1.62 36.70
CA PRO A 789 10.97 2.37 35.43
C PRO A 789 11.18 1.47 34.21
N LEU A 790 12.02 0.42 34.29
CA LEU A 790 12.19 -0.53 33.18
C LEU A 790 10.90 -1.29 32.88
N SER A 791 10.15 -1.68 33.91
CA SER A 791 8.89 -2.40 33.73
C SER A 791 7.77 -1.52 33.19
N LEU A 792 7.72 -0.24 33.59
CA LEU A 792 6.81 0.73 33.01
C LEU A 792 7.12 0.97 31.52
N LEU A 793 8.40 1.16 31.18
CA LEU A 793 8.84 1.29 29.80
C LEU A 793 8.50 0.03 28.98
N GLY A 794 8.79 -1.15 29.54
CA GLY A 794 8.46 -2.44 28.93
C GLY A 794 6.96 -2.60 28.70
N PHE A 795 6.12 -2.16 29.63
CA PHE A 795 4.66 -2.18 29.49
C PHE A 795 4.21 -1.28 28.34
N ILE A 796 4.67 -0.03 28.28
CA ILE A 796 4.31 0.91 27.21
C ILE A 796 4.72 0.38 25.84
N TRP A 797 5.94 -0.17 25.72
CA TRP A 797 6.41 -0.78 24.46
C TRP A 797 5.60 -2.01 24.08
N THR A 798 5.40 -2.93 25.02
CA THR A 798 4.73 -4.21 24.74
C THR A 798 3.24 -4.05 24.43
N PHE A 799 2.57 -3.09 25.09
CA PHE A 799 1.17 -2.77 24.84
C PHE A 799 0.93 -2.31 23.40
N ASN A 800 1.94 -1.67 22.79
CA ASN A 800 1.90 -1.16 21.41
C ASN A 800 2.77 -2.00 20.46
N MET A 801 2.97 -3.30 20.72
CA MET A 801 3.89 -4.14 19.96
C MET A 801 3.28 -4.64 18.63
N PHE A 802 3.09 -3.71 17.68
CA PHE A 802 2.46 -3.97 16.38
C PHE A 802 3.13 -5.09 15.57
N ASN A 803 4.45 -4.99 15.38
CA ASN A 803 5.19 -5.82 14.41
C ASN A 803 5.05 -7.33 14.62
N VAL A 804 4.93 -7.80 15.86
CA VAL A 804 4.88 -9.25 16.13
C VAL A 804 3.54 -9.83 15.69
N ILE A 805 2.44 -9.16 16.04
CA ILE A 805 1.10 -9.63 15.72
C ILE A 805 0.85 -9.52 14.22
N TYR A 806 1.04 -8.32 13.65
CA TYR A 806 0.74 -8.06 12.23
C TYR A 806 1.52 -9.00 11.29
N LEU A 807 2.82 -9.18 11.52
CA LEU A 807 3.64 -10.00 10.62
C LEU A 807 3.40 -11.51 10.81
N MET A 808 3.16 -11.99 12.04
CA MET A 808 2.99 -13.43 12.28
C MET A 808 1.60 -13.93 11.91
N THR A 809 0.56 -13.24 12.36
CA THR A 809 -0.81 -13.76 12.35
C THR A 809 -1.81 -12.81 11.70
N ASP A 810 -1.47 -11.53 11.54
CA ASP A 810 -2.36 -10.53 10.95
C ASP A 810 -3.75 -10.50 11.63
N GLY A 811 -3.76 -10.64 12.96
CA GLY A 811 -4.97 -10.71 13.78
C GLY A 811 -5.59 -12.11 13.90
N GLY A 812 -5.36 -13.01 12.95
CA GLY A 812 -5.94 -14.37 12.96
C GLY A 812 -5.35 -15.32 14.01
N PRO A 813 -5.78 -16.59 14.06
CA PRO A 813 -6.89 -17.21 13.29
C PRO A 813 -8.27 -16.84 13.87
N ASP A 814 -9.33 -17.44 13.32
CA ASP A 814 -10.75 -17.25 13.65
C ASP A 814 -11.24 -15.80 13.55
N LEU A 815 -11.00 -15.19 12.39
CA LEU A 815 -11.44 -13.83 12.05
C LEU A 815 -12.97 -13.72 12.04
N ASN A 816 -13.47 -12.54 12.41
CA ASN A 816 -14.89 -12.21 12.41
C ASN A 816 -15.14 -10.87 11.71
N PHE A 817 -16.25 -10.76 10.99
CA PHE A 817 -16.60 -9.57 10.21
C PHE A 817 -16.77 -8.35 11.12
N GLY A 818 -16.10 -7.24 10.78
CA GLY A 818 -16.10 -5.99 11.55
C GLY A 818 -15.60 -6.12 12.99
N GLU A 819 -14.83 -7.15 13.33
CA GLU A 819 -14.31 -7.37 14.68
C GLU A 819 -12.78 -7.60 14.70
N PRO A 820 -12.10 -7.21 15.80
CA PRO A 820 -10.70 -7.60 16.03
C PRO A 820 -10.53 -9.12 16.02
N GLY A 821 -9.47 -9.59 15.38
CA GLY A 821 -9.10 -11.01 15.36
C GLY A 821 -8.65 -11.55 16.72
N GLU A 822 -8.47 -12.87 16.82
CA GLU A 822 -8.15 -13.53 18.08
C GLU A 822 -6.75 -13.22 18.64
N THR A 823 -5.79 -12.86 17.78
CA THR A 823 -4.45 -12.43 18.21
C THR A 823 -4.26 -10.92 18.19
N ASP A 824 -5.27 -10.16 17.75
CA ASP A 824 -5.16 -8.72 17.69
C ASP A 824 -4.92 -8.10 19.07
N ILE A 825 -4.03 -7.12 19.08
CA ILE A 825 -3.93 -6.16 20.17
C ILE A 825 -4.56 -4.85 19.72
N LEU A 826 -4.89 -3.98 20.68
CA LEU A 826 -5.60 -2.73 20.39
C LEU A 826 -4.97 -1.92 19.25
N ILE A 827 -3.63 -1.87 19.16
CA ILE A 827 -2.93 -1.11 18.12
C ILE A 827 -2.94 -1.79 16.74
N THR A 828 -3.00 -3.12 16.66
CA THR A 828 -3.12 -3.79 15.35
C THR A 828 -4.52 -3.62 14.80
N TYR A 829 -5.54 -3.72 15.64
CA TYR A 829 -6.90 -3.43 15.20
C TYR A 829 -7.10 -1.96 14.77
N VAL A 830 -6.44 -1.00 15.45
CA VAL A 830 -6.44 0.41 15.01
C VAL A 830 -5.89 0.56 13.59
N TYR A 831 -4.88 -0.23 13.23
CA TYR A 831 -4.30 -0.20 11.89
C TYR A 831 -5.31 -0.69 10.86
N ASP A 832 -6.04 -1.76 11.14
CA ASP A 832 -7.08 -2.27 10.25
C ASP A 832 -8.19 -1.24 10.03
N VAL A 833 -8.71 -0.65 11.11
CA VAL A 833 -9.73 0.42 11.02
C VAL A 833 -9.23 1.64 10.25
N ALA A 834 -7.95 2.02 10.41
CA ALA A 834 -7.40 3.18 9.72
C ALA A 834 -7.14 2.90 8.24
N PHE A 835 -6.50 1.77 7.92
CA PHE A 835 -5.86 1.56 6.62
C PHE A 835 -6.51 0.47 5.76
N ARG A 836 -7.29 -0.43 6.35
CA ARG A 836 -8.13 -1.38 5.59
C ARG A 836 -9.52 -0.81 5.37
N ASP A 837 -10.11 -0.25 6.43
CA ASP A 837 -11.48 0.31 6.37
C ASP A 837 -11.49 1.78 5.92
N GLY A 838 -10.35 2.46 5.94
CA GLY A 838 -10.24 3.89 5.61
C GLY A 838 -10.87 4.83 6.64
N ALA A 839 -11.27 4.33 7.82
CA ALA A 839 -12.03 5.07 8.83
C ALA A 839 -11.12 5.81 9.83
N TYR A 840 -10.42 6.84 9.36
CA TYR A 840 -9.42 7.56 10.16
C TYR A 840 -9.94 8.20 11.46
N GLY A 841 -11.16 8.74 11.47
CA GLY A 841 -11.80 9.33 12.65
C GLY A 841 -12.08 8.30 13.74
N VAL A 842 -12.55 7.11 13.34
CA VAL A 842 -12.81 5.97 14.25
C VAL A 842 -11.49 5.42 14.79
N ALA A 843 -10.48 5.23 13.92
CA ALA A 843 -9.15 4.80 14.34
C ALA A 843 -8.47 5.81 15.29
N ALA A 844 -8.68 7.11 15.08
CA ALA A 844 -8.22 8.15 15.99
C ALA A 844 -8.89 8.07 17.37
N ALA A 845 -10.19 7.76 17.44
CA ALA A 845 -10.89 7.55 18.70
C ALA A 845 -10.38 6.32 19.48
N TRP A 846 -10.13 5.20 18.79
CA TRP A 846 -9.42 4.05 19.38
C TRP A 846 -8.06 4.45 19.95
N SER A 847 -7.26 5.20 19.17
CA SER A 847 -5.93 5.68 19.59
C SER A 847 -6.00 6.57 20.84
N VAL A 848 -6.99 7.45 20.94
CA VAL A 848 -7.23 8.27 22.14
C VAL A 848 -7.60 7.39 23.34
N ILE A 849 -8.42 6.37 23.17
CA ILE A 849 -8.77 5.43 24.24
C ILE A 849 -7.53 4.68 24.73
N ILE A 850 -6.70 4.15 23.83
CA ILE A 850 -5.42 3.51 24.14
C ILE A 850 -4.51 4.46 24.92
N PHE A 851 -4.37 5.70 24.45
CA PHE A 851 -3.57 6.72 25.14
C PHE A 851 -4.07 6.95 26.57
N MET A 852 -5.38 7.10 26.76
CA MET A 852 -5.98 7.29 28.08
C MET A 852 -5.78 6.08 29.00
N MET A 853 -5.85 4.86 28.47
CA MET A 853 -5.52 3.63 29.21
C MET A 853 -4.06 3.64 29.68
N LEU A 854 -3.12 3.97 28.80
CA LEU A 854 -1.68 4.02 29.13
C LEU A 854 -1.35 5.13 30.12
N VAL A 855 -1.98 6.30 30.02
CA VAL A 855 -1.82 7.40 30.99
C VAL A 855 -2.37 6.98 32.35
N ALA A 856 -3.57 6.39 32.40
CA ALA A 856 -4.17 5.92 33.64
C ALA A 856 -3.31 4.83 34.31
N PHE A 857 -2.83 3.86 33.55
CA PHE A 857 -1.91 2.83 34.04
C PHE A 857 -0.60 3.44 34.54
N SER A 858 0.06 4.28 33.74
CA SER A 858 1.36 4.88 34.09
C SER A 858 1.26 5.73 35.36
N TRP A 859 0.22 6.56 35.45
CA TRP A 859 -0.03 7.40 36.62
C TRP A 859 -0.26 6.59 37.88
N THR A 860 -1.13 5.57 37.81
CA THR A 860 -1.42 4.70 38.95
C THR A 860 -0.22 3.86 39.35
N TYR A 861 0.52 3.30 38.39
CA TYR A 861 1.72 2.52 38.60
C TYR A 861 2.82 3.33 39.28
N MET A 862 3.12 4.54 38.79
CA MET A 862 4.12 5.43 39.40
C MET A 862 3.74 5.85 40.82
N LYS A 863 2.45 6.18 41.05
CA LYS A 863 1.95 6.58 42.37
C LYS A 863 2.03 5.45 43.38
N GLN A 864 1.77 4.20 42.98
CA GLN A 864 1.83 3.04 43.88
C GLN A 864 3.26 2.59 44.17
N THR A 865 4.17 2.75 43.22
CA THR A 865 5.55 2.27 43.36
C THR A 865 6.49 3.24 44.06
N ASN A 866 6.05 4.49 44.32
CA ASN A 866 6.85 5.61 44.82
C ASN A 866 8.14 5.81 44.00
N ALA A 867 8.06 5.62 42.68
CA ALA A 867 9.22 5.62 41.79
C ALA A 867 10.08 6.90 41.88
N THR A 868 9.46 8.03 42.24
CA THR A 868 10.13 9.33 42.43
C THR A 868 10.92 9.43 43.74
N GLU A 869 10.60 8.64 44.76
CA GLU A 869 11.30 8.64 46.05
C GLU A 869 12.57 7.78 46.05
N ALA A 870 12.72 6.84 45.11
CA ALA A 870 13.91 5.99 45.00
C ALA A 870 15.18 6.71 44.50
N SER A 871 15.09 8.03 44.26
CA SER A 871 16.17 8.89 43.77
C SER A 871 16.69 9.91 44.80
N ILE A 872 16.21 9.83 46.05
CA ILE A 872 16.66 10.61 47.22
C ILE A 872 17.14 9.61 48.28
#